data_AF-R0ETT6-F1
#
_entry.id   AF-R0ETT6-F1
#
_cell.length_a   1.000
_cell.length_b   1.000
_cell.length_c   1.000
_cell.angle_alpha   90.00
_cell.angle_beta   90.00
_cell.angle_gamma   90.00
#
_symmetry.space_group_name_H-M   'P 1'
#
loop_
_entity.id
_entity.type
_entity.pdbx_description
1 polymer ?
#
loop_
_entity_poly.entity_id
_entity_poly.type
_entity_poly.pdbx_seq_one_letter_code
_entity_poly.pdbx_strand_id
1 'polypeptide(L)'
;MAEKEPTILQFATLNSSVQEGFWHSFSSLKLDKLGIDDSPISITGFNGPCSHPKVSNYLTLLSESLPLDEESSAASTSNRNKCPVPGILYNTNTLESFKNLDKQSLLEAEAKKIWDDIQSGKALEDPAVLSRFLVISFADLKNWIFRYWVAFPGLVLDPPASLVELKPASEYFSSKEAESVSAACNDWRNSDLTTAVPFFLVSVSSDSRASIRHIKDWEACQGDHQKLLFGFYDPCHLPKYPGWPLRNYLALIRSRWNLETVRFFCYRESRGFADLNRSLVGQALVTLSSGESAETVPNSVGWEFNKGKQVHRSISLANSMDPKRMAVSAVDLNLKLMTWRALPSLNLTILSSVKCLLLGAGTLGCEVARILMGWGIRNITFVDYGKVATSNPVRQSLYTYEDCGEFKAVAAVKRLKQIYPAMESSGVIMAIPMPGHPISSQEEDSVLADCRRLIDLIESHDAVLLLTDTRESRWLPSLLCANANKIAINADFGYDSYMVMRHGAGPTSLSDDLQNLDMNKTNKQRLGCYFCNDVVAPQDSMTDQTLGQQCTVTRPGLAPIAGALAVELLVGVLQHPLGINAKGDNSSSTNGGNNDDSPLGILPHQIRGSVSQFSKITLLGQASDSCTACSETVISAYRERGNRFILEAINHPTYHSPITKKDTRCFPSNVVRALPSLNLNVLSSIKCLLLGAGTLGCQVSRTLMDWGIRNITFVDYGKVAMSNPVRQSLYTFEDCGEFKAVAAVKSLKQIFPAMESSGVVMAIPMPGHPISRKDEDSVLADCKRLSELIESHDVVFLLTDTRESRWLPSLLCANANKIAINAALGFDSYMVMRHGAGPISLSDDTQNLDMNKTNKQRLGCYFCNDVVAPQDSMTDRTLDQQCTVTRPGLAPIAGALAVELLVKVLQHPLGINAKGENSSVSNGGNNDDSPLGILPHQIRGSVSQCSQITLLGQASESCTACSETVVSEYREKGNSFLLEAINKPTYLEDLTGLTELKNAANSFNLDWEEDDTDDEDVAVDM
;
A
#
# COMPACT_ATOMS: atom_id res chain seq x y z
N MET A 1 -26.43 55.81 46.57
CA MET A 1 -25.90 54.53 46.05
C MET A 1 -27.08 53.78 45.47
N ALA A 2 -27.17 53.64 44.15
CA ALA A 2 -28.25 52.87 43.53
C ALA A 2 -27.93 51.39 43.69
N GLU A 3 -28.82 50.63 44.34
CA GLU A 3 -28.74 49.17 44.43
C GLU A 3 -28.80 48.58 43.02
N LYS A 4 -27.75 47.88 42.60
CA LYS A 4 -27.73 47.13 41.34
C LYS A 4 -28.70 45.96 41.49
N GLU A 5 -29.69 45.85 40.60
CA GLU A 5 -30.59 44.69 40.56
C GLU A 5 -29.79 43.37 40.45
N PRO A 6 -30.19 42.31 41.17
CA PRO A 6 -29.52 41.02 41.13
C PRO A 6 -29.62 40.41 39.71
N THR A 7 -28.48 40.07 39.12
CA THR A 7 -28.42 39.52 37.75
C THR A 7 -28.44 38.00 37.82
N ILE A 8 -29.25 37.32 37.00
CA ILE A 8 -29.30 35.85 36.99
C ILE A 8 -27.94 35.27 36.59
N LEU A 9 -27.45 34.26 37.31
CA LEU A 9 -26.21 33.57 36.99
C LEU A 9 -26.35 32.75 35.70
N GLN A 10 -25.54 33.10 34.69
CA GLN A 10 -25.49 32.41 33.40
C GLN A 10 -24.28 31.46 33.34
N PHE A 11 -24.42 30.37 32.58
CA PHE A 11 -23.41 29.31 32.48
C PHE A 11 -23.08 29.04 31.02
N ALA A 12 -21.81 28.75 30.73
CA ALA A 12 -21.41 28.28 29.41
C ALA A 12 -21.81 26.82 29.21
N THR A 13 -22.45 26.51 28.07
CA THR A 13 -22.84 25.14 27.72
C THR A 13 -21.62 24.26 27.45
N LEU A 14 -21.67 23.00 27.89
CA LEU A 14 -20.66 22.00 27.58
C LEU A 14 -20.90 21.42 26.18
N ASN A 15 -19.82 21.09 25.47
CA ASN A 15 -19.87 20.45 24.16
C ASN A 15 -19.14 19.11 24.19
N SER A 16 -19.50 18.24 23.27
CA SER A 16 -18.95 16.89 23.10
C SER A 16 -18.04 16.79 21.88
N SER A 17 -17.01 15.94 22.02
CA SER A 17 -16.11 15.50 20.95
C SER A 17 -16.07 13.97 20.95
N VAL A 18 -16.70 13.35 19.96
CA VAL A 18 -16.71 11.88 19.83
C VAL A 18 -15.69 11.48 18.78
N GLN A 19 -14.61 10.81 19.22
CA GLN A 19 -13.51 10.40 18.33
C GLN A 19 -13.91 9.23 17.43
N GLU A 20 -13.24 9.08 16.29
CA GLU A 20 -13.48 7.96 15.36
C GLU A 20 -13.30 6.59 16.04
N GLY A 21 -12.32 6.47 16.95
CA GLY A 21 -12.08 5.23 17.70
C GLY A 21 -13.25 4.77 18.57
N PHE A 22 -14.08 5.70 19.06
CA PHE A 22 -15.32 5.36 19.76
C PHE A 22 -16.30 4.65 18.83
N TRP A 23 -16.52 5.18 17.62
CA TRP A 23 -17.44 4.59 16.63
C TRP A 23 -16.94 3.26 16.09
N HIS A 24 -15.63 3.10 15.93
CA HIS A 24 -15.02 1.83 15.58
C HIS A 24 -15.31 0.76 16.63
N SER A 25 -14.99 1.04 17.89
CA SER A 25 -15.21 0.12 19.00
C SER A 25 -16.72 -0.16 19.21
N PHE A 26 -17.57 0.84 19.01
CA PHE A 26 -19.02 0.70 19.07
C PHE A 26 -19.58 -0.20 17.96
N SER A 27 -19.02 -0.11 16.75
CA SER A 27 -19.44 -0.94 15.61
C SER A 27 -19.15 -2.42 15.87
N SER A 28 -17.96 -2.74 16.38
CA SER A 28 -17.61 -4.10 16.82
C SER A 28 -18.53 -4.57 17.95
N LEU A 29 -18.69 -3.77 19.01
CA LEU A 29 -19.58 -4.11 20.12
C LEU A 29 -21.03 -4.40 19.66
N LYS A 30 -21.54 -3.62 18.71
CA LYS A 30 -22.88 -3.78 18.17
C LYS A 30 -23.04 -5.05 17.34
N LEU A 31 -22.07 -5.37 16.49
CA LEU A 31 -22.12 -6.57 15.63
C LEU A 31 -21.86 -7.85 16.43
N ASP A 32 -20.89 -7.82 17.33
CA ASP A 32 -20.34 -9.02 17.96
C ASP A 32 -21.09 -9.40 19.25
N LYS A 33 -21.69 -8.43 19.96
CA LYS A 33 -22.32 -8.66 21.27
C LYS A 33 -23.77 -8.20 21.38
N LEU A 34 -24.06 -6.95 21.03
CA LEU A 34 -25.39 -6.37 21.29
C LEU A 34 -26.45 -6.91 20.31
N GLY A 35 -26.10 -7.07 19.03
CA GLY A 35 -27.04 -7.51 18.00
C GLY A 35 -28.27 -6.60 17.92
N ILE A 36 -29.43 -7.11 18.36
CA ILE A 36 -30.71 -6.39 18.40
C ILE A 36 -31.05 -5.82 19.78
N ASP A 37 -30.22 -6.04 20.79
CA ASP A 37 -30.38 -5.45 22.12
C ASP A 37 -30.20 -3.92 22.05
N ASP A 38 -31.18 -3.19 22.56
CA ASP A 38 -31.19 -1.74 22.70
C ASP A 38 -31.14 -1.29 24.16
N SER A 39 -30.81 -2.21 25.08
CA SER A 39 -30.59 -1.91 26.48
C SER A 39 -29.53 -0.83 26.68
N PRO A 40 -29.71 0.09 27.66
CA PRO A 40 -28.76 1.17 27.90
C PRO A 40 -27.38 0.66 28.34
N ILE A 41 -26.32 1.25 27.80
CA ILE A 41 -24.93 0.84 28.05
C ILE A 41 -24.24 1.90 28.91
N SER A 42 -23.63 1.50 30.02
CA SER A 42 -22.77 2.40 30.80
C SER A 42 -21.48 2.73 30.04
N ILE A 43 -21.16 4.02 29.93
CA ILE A 43 -19.97 4.52 29.24
C ILE A 43 -19.24 5.55 30.11
N THR A 44 -17.95 5.73 29.85
CA THR A 44 -17.11 6.70 30.58
C THR A 44 -16.59 7.76 29.62
N GLY A 45 -16.96 9.02 29.84
CA GLY A 45 -16.43 10.16 29.12
C GLY A 45 -15.23 10.77 29.84
N PHE A 46 -14.44 11.59 29.15
CA PHE A 46 -13.28 12.25 29.74
C PHE A 46 -13.38 13.77 29.60
N ASN A 47 -13.17 14.50 30.69
CA ASN A 47 -13.17 15.96 30.72
C ASN A 47 -12.00 16.49 31.58
N GLY A 48 -11.80 17.79 31.59
CA GLY A 48 -10.80 18.46 32.43
C GLY A 48 -10.95 19.98 32.42
N PRO A 49 -10.17 20.69 33.24
CA PRO A 49 -10.19 22.16 33.27
C PRO A 49 -9.73 22.74 31.92
N CYS A 50 -10.20 23.94 31.62
CA CYS A 50 -9.83 24.65 30.40
C CYS A 50 -8.34 25.02 30.42
N SER A 51 -7.57 24.50 29.47
CA SER A 51 -6.14 24.78 29.31
C SER A 51 -5.82 25.82 28.22
N HIS A 52 -6.80 26.19 27.38
CA HIS A 52 -6.58 26.99 26.18
C HIS A 52 -7.34 28.35 26.21
N PRO A 53 -6.71 29.49 25.85
CA PRO A 53 -7.31 30.82 26.04
C PRO A 53 -8.52 31.12 25.14
N LYS A 54 -8.70 30.39 24.03
CA LYS A 54 -9.74 30.67 23.02
C LYS A 54 -10.73 29.51 22.80
N VAL A 55 -10.52 28.37 23.45
CA VAL A 55 -11.28 27.14 23.17
C VAL A 55 -11.61 26.48 24.50
N SER A 56 -12.90 26.26 24.75
CA SER A 56 -13.36 25.49 25.91
C SER A 56 -12.98 24.03 25.75
N ASN A 57 -12.76 23.34 26.86
CA ASN A 57 -12.54 21.89 26.83
C ASN A 57 -13.85 21.16 26.53
N TYR A 58 -13.77 20.04 25.81
CA TYR A 58 -14.92 19.23 25.43
C TYR A 58 -14.95 17.92 26.23
N LEU A 59 -16.15 17.43 26.52
CA LEU A 59 -16.29 16.04 26.94
C LEU A 59 -15.89 15.15 25.76
N THR A 60 -14.85 14.35 25.94
CA THR A 60 -14.31 13.49 24.89
C THR A 60 -14.72 12.04 25.09
N LEU A 61 -15.21 11.39 24.03
CA LEU A 61 -15.43 9.96 23.98
C LEU A 61 -14.35 9.28 23.12
N LEU A 62 -13.72 8.26 23.68
CA LEU A 62 -12.59 7.51 23.12
C LEU A 62 -12.99 6.04 22.91
N SER A 63 -12.12 5.23 22.30
CA SER A 63 -12.32 3.77 22.22
C SER A 63 -12.52 3.15 23.61
N GLU A 64 -11.79 3.65 24.60
CA GLU A 64 -11.79 3.25 26.01
C GLU A 64 -13.08 3.66 26.76
N SER A 65 -13.94 4.47 26.14
CA SER A 65 -15.18 4.95 26.76
C SER A 65 -16.27 3.89 26.82
N LEU A 66 -16.14 2.81 26.04
CA LEU A 66 -17.06 1.67 26.03
C LEU A 66 -16.56 0.59 27.01
N PRO A 67 -17.47 -0.22 27.57
CA PRO A 67 -17.08 -1.34 28.44
C PRO A 67 -16.22 -2.34 27.63
N LEU A 68 -14.99 -2.58 28.11
CA LEU A 68 -14.09 -3.62 27.58
C LEU A 68 -14.44 -4.98 28.23
N ASP A 69 -14.09 -6.08 27.55
CA ASP A 69 -14.16 -7.42 28.13
C ASP A 69 -13.35 -7.50 29.44
N GLU A 70 -13.81 -8.32 30.39
CA GLU A 70 -13.41 -8.35 31.81
C GLU A 70 -11.91 -8.59 32.12
N GLU A 71 -11.02 -8.68 31.12
CA GLU A 71 -9.59 -9.01 31.30
C GLU A 71 -8.63 -7.81 31.34
N SER A 72 -9.09 -6.57 31.23
CA SER A 72 -8.21 -5.39 31.31
C SER A 72 -8.72 -4.32 32.29
N SER A 73 -9.10 -4.72 33.50
CA SER A 73 -9.50 -3.83 34.59
C SER A 73 -8.31 -3.15 35.27
N ALA A 74 -7.50 -2.43 34.50
CA ALA A 74 -6.53 -1.48 35.00
C ALA A 74 -6.49 -0.28 34.06
N ALA A 75 -7.59 0.48 34.02
CA ALA A 75 -7.56 1.82 33.42
C ALA A 75 -6.47 2.62 34.15
N SER A 76 -5.40 2.97 33.43
CA SER A 76 -4.32 3.79 33.94
C SER A 76 -4.89 5.14 34.39
N THR A 77 -5.12 5.30 35.69
CA THR A 77 -5.63 6.51 36.34
C THR A 77 -4.64 7.68 36.32
N SER A 78 -3.52 7.60 35.60
CA SER A 78 -2.40 8.54 35.69
C SER A 78 -2.41 9.69 34.66
N ASN A 79 -3.50 9.93 33.92
CA ASN A 79 -3.54 11.03 32.95
C ASN A 79 -4.39 12.22 33.44
N ARG A 80 -3.70 13.29 33.86
CA ARG A 80 -4.26 14.58 34.30
C ARG A 80 -5.27 15.25 33.33
N ASN A 81 -5.26 14.85 32.06
CA ASN A 81 -6.15 15.39 31.03
C ASN A 81 -7.34 14.47 30.71
N LYS A 82 -7.48 13.34 31.42
CA LYS A 82 -8.55 12.36 31.26
C LYS A 82 -9.31 12.13 32.57
N CYS A 83 -9.96 13.17 33.11
CA CYS A 83 -10.79 12.99 34.30
C CYS A 83 -12.07 12.22 33.90
N PRO A 84 -12.34 11.04 34.49
CA PRO A 84 -13.46 10.20 34.11
C PRO A 84 -14.79 10.83 34.54
N VAL A 85 -15.78 10.75 33.67
CA VAL A 85 -17.13 11.23 33.87
C VAL A 85 -18.09 10.08 33.55
N PRO A 86 -19.00 9.71 34.46
CA PRO A 86 -19.95 8.63 34.20
C PRO A 86 -21.01 9.05 33.17
N GLY A 87 -21.37 8.16 32.26
CA GLY A 87 -22.44 8.40 31.31
C GLY A 87 -23.14 7.13 30.84
N ILE A 88 -24.16 7.32 30.00
CA ILE A 88 -24.99 6.24 29.48
C ILE A 88 -25.26 6.42 27.98
N LEU A 89 -25.23 5.32 27.23
CA LEU A 89 -25.49 5.27 25.80
C LEU A 89 -26.80 4.52 25.54
N TYR A 90 -27.76 5.22 24.95
CA TYR A 90 -29.02 4.69 24.46
C TYR A 90 -28.91 4.53 22.93
N ASN A 91 -28.57 3.32 22.46
CA ASN A 91 -28.52 3.02 21.03
C ASN A 91 -29.85 2.43 20.58
N THR A 92 -30.33 2.87 19.42
CA THR A 92 -31.49 2.27 18.75
C THR A 92 -31.07 1.50 17.50
N ASN A 93 -31.80 0.44 17.18
CA ASN A 93 -31.51 -0.40 16.01
C ASN A 93 -32.20 0.07 14.73
N THR A 94 -33.19 0.96 14.82
CA THR A 94 -33.85 1.58 13.66
C THR A 94 -33.81 3.11 13.73
N LEU A 95 -33.78 3.74 12.55
CA LEU A 95 -33.85 5.20 12.45
C LEU A 95 -35.18 5.78 12.95
N GLU A 96 -36.25 5.01 12.83
CA GLU A 96 -37.58 5.41 13.30
C GLU A 96 -37.63 5.44 14.83
N SER A 97 -37.13 4.39 15.49
CA SER A 97 -36.98 4.36 16.95
C SER A 97 -36.16 5.55 17.45
N PHE A 98 -35.03 5.87 16.81
CA PHE A 98 -34.21 7.04 17.16
C PHE A 98 -34.98 8.37 17.12
N LYS A 99 -35.79 8.56 16.08
CA LYS A 99 -36.62 9.77 15.92
C LYS A 99 -37.70 9.84 17.00
N ASN A 100 -38.33 8.70 17.29
CA ASN A 100 -39.46 8.58 18.22
C ASN A 100 -39.05 8.51 19.71
N LEU A 101 -37.75 8.42 20.03
CA LEU A 101 -37.26 8.48 21.41
C LEU A 101 -37.79 9.73 22.13
N ASP A 102 -38.35 9.54 23.33
CA ASP A 102 -38.71 10.62 24.24
C ASP A 102 -37.44 11.20 24.89
N LYS A 103 -36.90 12.22 24.24
CA LYS A 103 -35.65 12.88 24.62
C LYS A 103 -35.78 13.65 25.93
N GLN A 104 -36.98 14.12 26.25
CA GLN A 104 -37.21 14.89 27.47
C GLN A 104 -37.24 13.95 28.68
N SER A 105 -37.97 12.83 28.58
CA SER A 105 -37.99 11.83 29.65
C SER A 105 -36.62 11.21 29.94
N LEU A 106 -35.80 10.97 28.91
CA LEU A 106 -34.43 10.47 29.10
C LEU A 106 -33.54 11.47 29.85
N LEU A 107 -33.66 12.76 29.54
CA LEU A 107 -32.93 13.83 30.23
C LEU A 107 -33.35 13.92 31.70
N GLU A 108 -34.66 13.87 31.97
CA GLU A 108 -35.23 13.90 33.31
C GLU A 108 -34.81 12.70 34.16
N ALA A 109 -34.75 11.51 33.55
CA ALA A 109 -34.30 10.29 34.22
C ALA A 109 -32.84 10.38 34.68
N GLU A 110 -31.94 10.92 33.84
CA GLU A 110 -30.54 11.11 34.24
C GLU A 110 -30.35 12.27 35.22
N ALA A 111 -31.12 13.35 35.09
CA ALA A 111 -31.11 14.45 36.07
C ALA A 111 -31.59 13.98 37.45
N LYS A 112 -32.61 13.11 37.49
CA LYS A 112 -33.07 12.48 38.73
C LYS A 112 -31.97 11.67 39.42
N LYS A 113 -31.15 10.92 38.68
CA LYS A 113 -30.01 10.20 39.27
C LYS A 113 -29.01 11.15 39.94
N ILE A 114 -28.74 12.31 39.35
CA ILE A 114 -27.88 13.34 39.98
C ILE A 114 -28.51 13.80 41.30
N TRP A 115 -29.82 14.06 41.31
CA TRP A 115 -30.53 14.46 42.52
C TRP A 115 -30.52 13.37 43.59
N ASP A 116 -30.76 12.12 43.23
CA ASP A 116 -30.72 10.97 44.15
C ASP A 116 -29.29 10.78 44.73
N ASP A 117 -28.24 10.96 43.92
CA ASP A 117 -26.84 10.94 44.39
C ASP A 117 -26.54 12.10 45.37
N ILE A 118 -27.14 13.28 45.12
CA ILE A 118 -27.08 14.43 46.03
C ILE A 118 -27.79 14.12 47.35
N GLN A 119 -28.98 13.51 47.34
CA GLN A 119 -29.78 13.20 48.54
C GLN A 119 -29.24 12.03 49.37
N SER A 120 -28.69 11.00 48.70
CA SER A 120 -28.10 9.83 49.36
C SER A 120 -26.73 10.11 50.00
N GLY A 121 -25.98 11.08 49.48
CA GLY A 121 -24.67 11.49 50.01
C GLY A 121 -23.52 10.95 49.17
N LYS A 122 -23.81 10.09 48.18
CA LYS A 122 -22.84 9.57 47.22
C LYS A 122 -22.08 10.68 46.49
N ALA A 123 -22.73 11.80 46.18
CA ALA A 123 -22.07 12.95 45.55
C ALA A 123 -20.98 13.61 46.43
N LEU A 124 -20.96 13.36 47.74
CA LEU A 124 -19.89 13.83 48.64
C LEU A 124 -18.69 12.86 48.64
N GLU A 125 -18.94 11.57 48.44
CA GLU A 125 -17.92 10.52 48.36
C GLU A 125 -17.23 10.52 47.00
N ASP A 126 -18.03 10.53 45.93
CA ASP A 126 -17.60 10.62 44.53
C ASP A 126 -18.26 11.83 43.85
N PRO A 127 -17.60 12.99 43.85
CA PRO A 127 -18.15 14.20 43.23
C PRO A 127 -18.28 14.13 41.71
N ALA A 128 -17.65 13.18 41.02
CA ALA A 128 -17.69 13.08 39.56
C ALA A 128 -19.12 12.78 39.04
N VAL A 129 -19.96 12.14 39.87
CA VAL A 129 -21.37 11.85 39.54
C VAL A 129 -22.23 13.09 39.29
N LEU A 130 -21.77 14.27 39.73
CA LEU A 130 -22.44 15.55 39.44
C LEU A 130 -22.32 15.96 37.96
N SER A 131 -21.36 15.40 37.22
CA SER A 131 -21.07 15.77 35.82
C SER A 131 -21.59 14.75 34.81
N ARG A 132 -22.56 13.90 35.18
CA ARG A 132 -23.12 12.85 34.31
C ARG A 132 -23.50 13.37 32.92
N PHE A 133 -23.45 12.48 31.92
CA PHE A 133 -23.91 12.76 30.57
C PHE A 133 -24.65 11.56 29.97
N LEU A 134 -25.43 11.80 28.91
CA LEU A 134 -26.05 10.73 28.13
C LEU A 134 -25.83 10.94 26.64
N VAL A 135 -25.85 9.84 25.90
CA VAL A 135 -25.75 9.81 24.44
C VAL A 135 -26.91 9.00 23.90
N ILE A 136 -27.70 9.57 22.99
CA ILE A 136 -28.61 8.77 22.15
C ILE A 136 -27.95 8.54 20.81
N SER A 137 -28.06 7.34 20.23
CA SER A 137 -27.45 7.04 18.93
C SER A 137 -28.26 6.09 18.04
N PHE A 138 -27.96 6.18 16.75
CA PHE A 138 -28.35 5.24 15.71
C PHE A 138 -27.17 5.08 14.75
N ALA A 139 -26.71 3.83 14.57
CA ALA A 139 -25.61 3.49 13.69
C ALA A 139 -26.11 2.72 12.45
N ASP A 140 -25.96 3.32 11.27
CA ASP A 140 -26.11 2.67 9.97
C ASP A 140 -24.75 2.14 9.54
N LEU A 141 -24.45 0.90 9.94
CA LEU A 141 -23.17 0.23 9.66
C LEU A 141 -23.00 -0.15 8.18
N LYS A 142 -24.08 -0.15 7.38
CA LYS A 142 -24.00 -0.42 5.95
C LYS A 142 -23.41 0.77 5.19
N ASN A 143 -23.83 1.98 5.57
CA ASN A 143 -23.34 3.22 4.97
C ASN A 143 -22.28 3.93 5.83
N TRP A 144 -21.94 3.37 6.99
CA TRP A 144 -21.04 3.96 8.00
C TRP A 144 -21.47 5.36 8.44
N ILE A 145 -22.80 5.55 8.63
CA ILE A 145 -23.40 6.81 9.08
C ILE A 145 -23.84 6.68 10.53
N PHE A 146 -23.31 7.54 11.40
CA PHE A 146 -23.65 7.57 12.81
C PHE A 146 -24.43 8.84 13.13
N ARG A 147 -25.65 8.66 13.63
CA ARG A 147 -26.49 9.75 14.14
C ARG A 147 -26.44 9.69 15.66
N TYR A 148 -26.15 10.82 16.29
CA TYR A 148 -26.05 10.85 17.74
C TYR A 148 -26.37 12.22 18.32
N TRP A 149 -26.76 12.26 19.59
CA TRP A 149 -26.97 13.50 20.32
C TRP A 149 -26.55 13.30 21.77
N VAL A 150 -25.74 14.24 22.29
CA VAL A 150 -25.24 14.22 23.66
C VAL A 150 -26.03 15.21 24.51
N ALA A 151 -26.37 14.82 25.74
CA ALA A 151 -26.94 15.70 26.74
C ALA A 151 -26.08 15.72 28.01
N PHE A 152 -26.03 16.89 28.65
CA PHE A 152 -25.36 17.14 29.92
C PHE A 152 -26.40 17.57 30.96
N PRO A 153 -27.08 16.62 31.63
CA PRO A 153 -28.15 16.93 32.59
C PRO A 153 -27.71 17.96 33.64
N GLY A 154 -28.40 19.09 33.65
CA GLY A 154 -28.17 20.21 34.56
C GLY A 154 -29.44 20.51 35.34
N LEU A 155 -29.33 20.52 36.67
CA LEU A 155 -30.41 20.88 37.59
C LEU A 155 -30.66 22.39 37.56
N VAL A 156 -31.93 22.79 37.46
CA VAL A 156 -32.36 24.19 37.48
C VAL A 156 -32.92 24.51 38.86
N LEU A 157 -32.25 25.41 39.57
CA LEU A 157 -32.73 25.92 40.86
C LEU A 157 -33.95 26.83 40.65
N ASP A 158 -34.95 26.66 41.52
CA ASP A 158 -36.08 27.56 41.65
C ASP A 158 -36.09 28.17 43.07
N PRO A 159 -36.00 29.50 43.24
CA PRO A 159 -35.66 30.49 42.22
C PRO A 159 -34.21 30.32 41.69
N PRO A 160 -33.89 30.82 40.47
CA PRO A 160 -32.54 30.74 39.91
C PRO A 160 -31.50 31.49 40.75
N ALA A 161 -30.28 30.94 40.82
CA ALA A 161 -29.16 31.59 41.52
C ALA A 161 -28.83 32.95 40.89
N SER A 162 -28.61 33.96 41.73
CA SER A 162 -28.26 35.32 41.31
C SER A 162 -26.76 35.57 41.49
N LEU A 163 -26.12 36.19 40.49
CA LEU A 163 -24.71 36.57 40.55
C LEU A 163 -24.54 37.89 41.30
N VAL A 164 -23.73 37.87 42.35
CA VAL A 164 -23.34 39.05 43.13
C VAL A 164 -22.07 39.67 42.54
N GLU A 165 -21.03 38.86 42.37
CA GLU A 165 -19.74 39.30 41.85
C GLU A 165 -19.04 38.16 41.08
N LEU A 166 -18.31 38.50 40.02
CA LEU A 166 -17.42 37.59 39.30
C LEU A 166 -16.21 38.36 38.80
N LYS A 167 -15.00 37.91 39.15
CA LYS A 167 -13.73 38.53 38.73
C LYS A 167 -12.62 37.50 38.58
N PRO A 168 -11.53 37.83 37.87
CA PRO A 168 -10.33 36.99 37.83
C PRO A 168 -9.83 36.65 39.24
N ALA A 169 -9.38 35.42 39.44
CA ALA A 169 -8.89 34.97 40.75
C ALA A 169 -7.65 35.78 41.20
N SER A 170 -6.83 36.25 40.26
CA SER A 170 -5.69 37.14 40.53
C SER A 170 -6.08 38.51 41.09
N GLU A 171 -7.31 38.97 40.87
CA GLU A 171 -7.83 40.22 41.45
C GLU A 171 -8.50 40.00 42.81
N TYR A 172 -8.84 38.76 43.17
CA TYR A 172 -9.47 38.42 44.44
C TYR A 172 -8.46 38.04 45.54
N PHE A 173 -7.38 37.36 45.16
CA PHE A 173 -6.30 36.97 46.07
C PHE A 173 -5.20 38.03 46.09
N SER A 174 -4.63 38.30 47.27
CA SER A 174 -3.37 39.05 47.35
C SER A 174 -2.24 38.26 46.71
N SER A 175 -1.12 38.92 46.37
CA SER A 175 0.01 38.25 45.70
C SER A 175 0.49 36.99 46.42
N LYS A 176 0.58 37.02 47.76
CA LYS A 176 0.99 35.86 48.58
C LYS A 176 -0.05 34.75 48.59
N GLU A 177 -1.32 35.10 48.70
CA GLU A 177 -2.42 34.12 48.64
C GLU A 177 -2.50 33.48 47.25
N ALA A 178 -2.33 34.26 46.18
CA ALA A 178 -2.38 33.79 44.80
C ALA A 178 -1.26 32.76 44.51
N GLU A 179 -0.03 33.03 44.96
CA GLU A 179 1.07 32.07 44.87
C GLU A 179 0.76 30.77 45.63
N SER A 180 0.23 30.88 46.85
CA SER A 180 -0.11 29.71 47.66
C SER A 180 -1.28 28.90 47.09
N VAL A 181 -2.33 29.56 46.57
CA VAL A 181 -3.46 28.90 45.90
C VAL A 181 -3.01 28.20 44.64
N SER A 182 -2.15 28.85 43.84
CA SER A 182 -1.58 28.25 42.63
C SER A 182 -0.78 26.99 42.97
N ALA A 183 0.09 27.05 43.97
CA ALA A 183 0.86 25.89 44.44
C ALA A 183 -0.05 24.75 44.91
N ALA A 184 -1.04 25.03 45.77
CA ALA A 184 -1.98 24.03 46.26
C ALA A 184 -2.81 23.39 45.13
N CYS A 185 -3.22 24.17 44.12
CA CYS A 185 -3.91 23.65 42.92
C CYS A 185 -3.02 22.71 42.11
N ASN A 186 -1.75 23.09 41.92
CA ASN A 186 -0.80 22.27 41.18
C ASN A 186 -0.51 20.95 41.92
N ASP A 187 -0.34 20.99 43.24
CA ASP A 187 -0.14 19.78 44.06
C ASP A 187 -1.36 18.86 43.99
N TRP A 188 -2.57 19.42 44.08
CA TRP A 188 -3.83 18.68 43.92
C TRP A 188 -3.95 18.03 42.53
N ARG A 189 -3.46 18.69 41.48
CA ARG A 189 -3.52 18.20 40.10
C ARG A 189 -2.41 17.19 39.76
N ASN A 190 -1.29 17.23 40.47
CA ASN A 190 -0.16 16.34 40.24
C ASN A 190 -0.21 15.03 41.06
N SER A 191 -1.12 14.92 42.03
CA SER A 191 -1.31 13.69 42.80
C SER A 191 -2.23 12.70 42.09
N ASP A 192 -1.82 11.44 42.00
CA ASP A 192 -2.61 10.35 41.41
C ASP A 192 -3.95 10.11 42.14
N LEU A 193 -4.05 10.52 43.41
CA LEU A 193 -5.27 10.34 44.22
C LEU A 193 -6.32 11.44 43.96
N THR A 194 -5.90 12.62 43.54
CA THR A 194 -6.75 13.82 43.49
C THR A 194 -6.85 14.47 42.11
N THR A 195 -5.99 14.09 41.15
CA THR A 195 -5.96 14.64 39.78
C THR A 195 -7.28 14.47 39.03
N ALA A 196 -8.02 13.41 39.35
CA ALA A 196 -9.30 13.06 38.75
C ALA A 196 -10.52 13.57 39.54
N VAL A 197 -10.32 14.36 40.61
CA VAL A 197 -11.41 14.82 41.49
C VAL A 197 -11.86 16.24 41.08
N PRO A 198 -13.03 16.38 40.42
CA PRO A 198 -13.37 17.62 39.71
C PRO A 198 -14.00 18.69 40.59
N PHE A 199 -14.42 18.38 41.81
CA PHE A 199 -15.01 19.32 42.78
C PHE A 199 -14.27 19.22 44.11
N PHE A 200 -13.93 20.37 44.69
CA PHE A 200 -13.07 20.47 45.88
C PHE A 200 -13.35 21.75 46.67
N LEU A 201 -12.71 21.88 47.83
CA LEU A 201 -12.74 23.08 48.68
C LEU A 201 -11.39 23.78 48.65
N VAL A 202 -11.39 25.11 48.57
CA VAL A 202 -10.20 25.95 48.71
C VAL A 202 -10.33 26.76 49.99
N SER A 203 -9.40 26.56 50.91
CA SER A 203 -9.32 27.31 52.17
C SER A 203 -8.05 28.16 52.20
N VAL A 204 -8.14 29.40 52.70
CA VAL A 204 -7.00 30.30 52.89
C VAL A 204 -7.01 30.80 54.34
N SER A 205 -5.97 30.47 55.09
CA SER A 205 -5.78 30.90 56.49
C SER A 205 -5.30 32.34 56.62
N SER A 206 -5.38 32.89 57.83
CA SER A 206 -4.96 34.26 58.17
C SER A 206 -3.48 34.56 57.87
N ASP A 207 -2.64 33.53 57.79
CA ASP A 207 -1.23 33.61 57.39
C ASP A 207 -1.00 33.54 55.86
N SER A 208 -2.06 33.67 55.06
CA SER A 208 -2.05 33.59 53.59
C SER A 208 -1.67 32.21 53.01
N ARG A 209 -1.67 31.13 53.80
CA ARG A 209 -1.48 29.77 53.28
C ARG A 209 -2.80 29.21 52.77
N ALA A 210 -2.77 28.64 51.57
CA ALA A 210 -3.90 27.98 50.94
C ALA A 210 -3.80 26.45 51.07
N SER A 211 -4.94 25.77 51.26
CA SER A 211 -5.02 24.31 51.19
C SER A 211 -6.27 23.86 50.44
N ILE A 212 -6.13 22.80 49.63
CA ILE A 212 -7.23 22.16 48.90
C ILE A 212 -7.62 20.87 49.59
N ARG A 213 -8.93 20.64 49.74
CA ARG A 213 -9.48 19.46 50.42
C ARG A 213 -10.68 18.90 49.67
N HIS A 214 -11.04 17.66 49.99
CA HIS A 214 -12.26 17.05 49.46
C HIS A 214 -13.50 17.75 50.01
N ILE A 215 -14.59 17.72 49.24
CA ILE A 215 -15.85 18.39 49.63
C ILE A 215 -16.53 17.77 50.86
N LYS A 216 -16.27 16.49 51.14
CA LYS A 216 -16.75 15.81 52.35
C LYS A 216 -16.15 16.37 53.64
N ASP A 217 -14.98 17.01 53.55
CA ASP A 217 -14.26 17.57 54.71
C ASP A 217 -14.75 18.98 55.06
N TRP A 218 -15.91 19.40 54.53
CA TRP A 218 -16.49 20.72 54.71
C TRP A 218 -16.54 21.17 56.17
N GLU A 219 -17.04 20.32 57.07
CA GLU A 219 -17.19 20.63 58.50
C GLU A 219 -15.84 20.90 59.17
N ALA A 220 -14.79 20.16 58.79
CA ALA A 220 -13.43 20.37 59.27
C ALA A 220 -12.79 21.66 58.74
N CYS A 221 -13.33 22.26 57.68
CA CYS A 221 -12.84 23.49 57.05
C CYS A 221 -13.49 24.76 57.62
N GLN A 222 -14.36 24.66 58.63
CA GLN A 222 -15.05 25.81 59.23
C GLN A 222 -14.25 26.54 60.34
N GLY A 223 -13.06 26.05 60.71
CA GLY A 223 -12.13 26.74 61.63
C GLY A 223 -11.49 28.01 61.02
N ASP A 224 -10.69 28.75 61.82
CA ASP A 224 -10.07 30.09 61.66
C ASP A 224 -9.47 30.47 60.26
N HIS A 225 -10.27 30.34 59.20
CA HIS A 225 -9.92 30.58 57.81
C HIS A 225 -10.60 31.87 57.33
N GLN A 226 -9.82 32.75 56.71
CA GLN A 226 -10.29 34.06 56.26
C GLN A 226 -11.10 33.96 54.96
N LYS A 227 -10.81 32.97 54.09
CA LYS A 227 -11.51 32.73 52.83
C LYS A 227 -11.74 31.23 52.62
N LEU A 228 -12.99 30.84 52.35
CA LEU A 228 -13.40 29.48 51.99
C LEU A 228 -14.21 29.52 50.69
N LEU A 229 -13.83 28.72 49.69
CA LEU A 229 -14.41 28.72 48.34
C LEU A 229 -14.71 27.29 47.88
N PHE A 230 -15.80 27.13 47.12
CA PHE A 230 -16.17 25.89 46.45
C PHE A 230 -15.52 25.84 45.05
N GLY A 231 -14.46 25.05 44.91
CA GLY A 231 -13.69 24.90 43.67
C GLY A 231 -14.21 23.79 42.77
N PHE A 232 -14.13 24.00 41.46
CA PHE A 232 -14.38 22.95 40.47
C PHE A 232 -13.54 23.13 39.21
N TYR A 233 -13.29 22.05 38.47
CA TYR A 233 -12.64 22.10 37.17
C TYR A 233 -13.56 22.77 36.14
N ASP A 234 -13.20 23.98 35.72
CA ASP A 234 -14.00 24.74 34.78
C ASP A 234 -13.55 24.47 33.34
N PRO A 235 -14.36 23.78 32.50
CA PRO A 235 -14.02 23.54 31.09
C PRO A 235 -14.19 24.80 30.23
N CYS A 236 -14.77 25.88 30.76
CA CYS A 236 -15.04 27.11 30.02
C CYS A 236 -13.79 27.98 29.83
N HIS A 237 -13.60 28.55 28.64
CA HIS A 237 -12.56 29.56 28.41
C HIS A 237 -13.06 31.02 28.58
N LEU A 238 -14.37 31.24 28.64
CA LEU A 238 -14.94 32.59 28.62
C LEU A 238 -14.69 33.31 29.96
N PRO A 239 -14.26 34.58 29.94
CA PRO A 239 -13.91 35.32 31.15
C PRO A 239 -15.14 35.77 31.97
N LYS A 240 -16.34 35.80 31.36
CA LYS A 240 -17.57 36.32 31.98
C LYS A 240 -18.55 35.24 32.45
N TYR A 241 -18.26 33.97 32.16
CA TYR A 241 -19.21 32.88 32.42
C TYR A 241 -18.50 31.68 33.07
N PRO A 242 -19.00 31.18 34.21
CA PRO A 242 -18.58 29.87 34.73
C PRO A 242 -19.04 28.75 33.80
N GLY A 243 -18.35 27.62 33.84
CA GLY A 243 -18.74 26.41 33.11
C GLY A 243 -19.98 25.72 33.66
N TRP A 244 -20.53 24.84 32.82
CA TRP A 244 -21.70 24.01 33.12
C TRP A 244 -21.69 23.26 34.47
N PRO A 245 -20.55 22.70 34.95
CA PRO A 245 -20.54 21.91 36.19
C PRO A 245 -21.00 22.66 37.44
N LEU A 246 -20.87 24.00 37.46
CA LEU A 246 -21.30 24.81 38.60
C LEU A 246 -22.80 24.69 38.88
N ARG A 247 -23.64 24.43 37.86
CA ARG A 247 -25.10 24.27 38.03
C ARG A 247 -25.44 23.19 39.05
N ASN A 248 -24.90 21.99 38.84
CA ASN A 248 -25.16 20.84 39.70
C ASN A 248 -24.45 20.99 41.05
N TYR A 249 -23.30 21.67 41.09
CA TYR A 249 -22.60 21.94 42.33
C TYR A 249 -23.38 22.89 43.25
N LEU A 250 -24.00 23.94 42.70
CA LEU A 250 -24.88 24.83 43.47
C LEU A 250 -26.10 24.08 44.03
N ALA A 251 -26.65 23.11 43.30
CA ALA A 251 -27.73 22.26 43.80
C ALA A 251 -27.29 21.38 44.97
N LEU A 252 -26.10 20.76 44.89
CA LEU A 252 -25.51 20.03 46.01
C LEU A 252 -25.32 20.95 47.24
N ILE A 253 -24.73 22.13 47.05
CA ILE A 253 -24.43 23.07 48.13
C ILE A 253 -25.72 23.54 48.83
N ARG A 254 -26.74 23.92 48.04
CA ARG A 254 -28.07 24.29 48.55
C ARG A 254 -28.66 23.16 49.39
N SER A 255 -28.66 21.95 48.85
CA SER A 255 -29.32 20.81 49.50
C SER A 255 -28.61 20.33 50.77
N ARG A 256 -27.27 20.40 50.82
CA ARG A 256 -26.49 19.81 51.92
C ARG A 256 -26.16 20.77 53.05
N TRP A 257 -25.83 22.01 52.72
CA TRP A 257 -25.31 22.96 53.70
C TRP A 257 -26.19 24.20 53.89
N ASN A 258 -27.27 24.32 53.11
CA ASN A 258 -28.28 25.39 53.23
C ASN A 258 -27.66 26.80 53.24
N LEU A 259 -26.62 27.02 52.44
CA LEU A 259 -25.90 28.29 52.36
C LEU A 259 -26.64 29.28 51.45
N GLU A 260 -27.01 30.44 51.99
CA GLU A 260 -27.62 31.52 51.20
C GLU A 260 -26.62 32.19 50.25
N THR A 261 -25.36 32.27 50.68
CA THR A 261 -24.27 32.88 49.91
C THR A 261 -23.18 31.85 49.63
N VAL A 262 -22.92 31.59 48.36
CA VAL A 262 -21.92 30.62 47.91
C VAL A 262 -20.79 31.34 47.19
N ARG A 263 -19.57 31.21 47.69
CA ARG A 263 -18.37 31.66 46.98
C ARG A 263 -17.76 30.49 46.23
N PHE A 264 -17.58 30.63 44.92
CA PHE A 264 -17.09 29.55 44.05
C PHE A 264 -15.79 29.95 43.34
N PHE A 265 -14.98 28.94 43.01
CA PHE A 265 -13.72 29.07 42.30
C PHE A 265 -13.73 28.22 41.02
N CYS A 266 -13.72 28.89 39.87
CA CYS A 266 -13.63 28.27 38.55
C CYS A 266 -12.14 28.03 38.22
N TYR A 267 -11.66 26.82 38.43
CA TYR A 267 -10.26 26.46 38.21
C TYR A 267 -9.96 26.23 36.72
N ARG A 268 -8.97 26.97 36.19
CA ARG A 268 -8.50 26.90 34.80
C ARG A 268 -6.97 26.82 34.75
N GLU A 269 -6.45 26.25 33.67
CA GLU A 269 -5.02 25.98 33.51
C GLU A 269 -4.40 26.72 32.31
N SER A 270 -3.08 26.88 32.35
CA SER A 270 -2.25 27.28 31.22
C SER A 270 -0.98 26.43 31.24
N ARG A 271 -0.68 25.74 30.13
CA ARG A 271 0.48 24.83 29.99
C ARG A 271 0.58 23.78 31.12
N GLY A 272 -0.56 23.34 31.66
CA GLY A 272 -0.59 22.35 32.73
C GLY A 272 -0.32 22.91 34.14
N PHE A 273 -0.43 24.22 34.33
CA PHE A 273 -0.35 24.84 35.65
C PHE A 273 -1.59 25.71 35.89
N ALA A 274 -1.94 25.90 37.16
CA ALA A 274 -2.99 26.81 37.59
C ALA A 274 -2.79 28.22 37.01
N ASP A 275 -3.79 28.76 36.31
CA ASP A 275 -3.75 30.12 35.77
C ASP A 275 -4.80 30.97 36.48
N LEU A 276 -4.37 31.77 37.46
CA LEU A 276 -5.26 32.61 38.26
C LEU A 276 -5.77 33.85 37.53
N ASN A 277 -5.14 34.26 36.42
CA ASN A 277 -5.66 35.34 35.58
C ASN A 277 -6.86 34.87 34.75
N ARG A 278 -6.86 33.60 34.36
CA ARG A 278 -7.97 32.99 33.61
C ARG A 278 -9.02 32.35 34.50
N SER A 279 -8.61 31.81 35.66
CA SER A 279 -9.52 31.29 36.68
C SER A 279 -10.38 32.41 37.26
N LEU A 280 -11.59 32.08 37.67
CA LEU A 280 -12.56 33.07 38.17
C LEU A 280 -12.92 32.76 39.62
N VAL A 281 -13.11 33.81 40.41
CA VAL A 281 -13.76 33.72 41.72
C VAL A 281 -15.06 34.50 41.64
N GLY A 282 -16.15 33.88 42.08
CA GLY A 282 -17.45 34.52 42.10
C GLY A 282 -18.24 34.25 43.37
N GLN A 283 -19.29 35.04 43.56
CA GLN A 283 -20.24 34.92 44.66
C GLN A 283 -21.65 34.85 44.08
N ALA A 284 -22.37 33.77 44.41
CA ALA A 284 -23.76 33.55 44.04
C ALA A 284 -24.65 33.59 45.28
N LEU A 285 -25.83 34.22 45.13
CA LEU A 285 -26.92 34.14 46.08
C LEU A 285 -27.86 33.01 45.67
N VAL A 286 -28.10 32.09 46.59
CA VAL A 286 -28.98 30.93 46.41
C VAL A 286 -30.13 31.07 47.42
N THR A 287 -31.23 31.66 46.98
CA THR A 287 -32.38 31.97 47.84
C THR A 287 -33.26 30.73 48.05
N LEU A 288 -33.80 30.57 49.25
CA LEU A 288 -34.77 29.53 49.57
C LEU A 288 -36.19 30.04 49.31
N SER A 289 -36.95 29.33 48.48
CA SER A 289 -38.40 29.47 48.34
C SER A 289 -39.09 29.00 49.64
N SER A 290 -39.92 29.86 50.24
CA SER A 290 -40.73 29.50 51.40
C SER A 290 -41.91 28.62 50.97
N GLY A 291 -41.71 27.29 50.94
CA GLY A 291 -42.82 26.34 50.75
C GLY A 291 -42.53 25.05 49.98
N GLU A 292 -41.32 24.84 49.44
CA GLU A 292 -41.00 23.59 48.73
C GLU A 292 -40.55 22.49 49.70
N SER A 293 -41.19 21.32 49.62
CA SER A 293 -40.71 20.10 50.30
C SER A 293 -39.36 19.69 49.72
N ALA A 294 -38.42 19.26 50.58
CA ALA A 294 -37.08 18.79 50.17
C ALA A 294 -37.07 17.56 49.22
N GLU A 295 -38.23 17.02 48.85
CA GLU A 295 -38.39 15.78 48.08
C GLU A 295 -38.66 15.96 46.56
N THR A 296 -38.92 17.18 46.07
CA THR A 296 -39.22 17.40 44.63
C THR A 296 -37.96 17.55 43.78
N VAL A 297 -37.84 16.75 42.72
CA VAL A 297 -36.71 16.78 41.77
C VAL A 297 -36.71 18.10 40.99
N PRO A 298 -35.60 18.86 40.94
CA PRO A 298 -35.52 20.10 40.16
C PRO A 298 -35.72 19.88 38.66
N ASN A 299 -36.26 20.89 37.97
CA ASN A 299 -36.34 20.89 36.51
C ASN A 299 -34.96 20.70 35.87
N SER A 300 -34.91 20.09 34.69
CA SER A 300 -33.65 19.72 34.03
C SER A 300 -33.50 20.30 32.62
N VAL A 301 -32.26 20.65 32.26
CA VAL A 301 -31.83 21.11 30.93
C VAL A 301 -30.50 20.44 30.57
N GLY A 302 -30.10 20.39 29.30
CA GLY A 302 -28.76 19.86 29.00
C GLY A 302 -28.48 19.38 27.58
N TRP A 303 -29.47 19.35 26.68
CA TRP A 303 -29.22 18.91 25.30
C TRP A 303 -28.26 19.84 24.56
N GLU A 304 -27.24 19.24 23.95
CA GLU A 304 -26.20 19.97 23.22
C GLU A 304 -26.79 20.68 21.98
N PHE A 305 -26.32 21.89 21.70
CA PHE A 305 -26.66 22.61 20.48
C PHE A 305 -25.71 22.24 19.34
N ASN A 306 -26.27 22.05 18.15
CA ASN A 306 -25.53 21.89 16.91
C ASN A 306 -25.83 23.07 15.97
N LYS A 307 -24.82 23.87 15.63
CA LYS A 307 -24.95 25.09 14.81
C LYS A 307 -26.09 26.02 15.29
N GLY A 308 -26.24 26.16 16.62
CA GLY A 308 -27.26 27.02 17.24
C GLY A 308 -28.67 26.42 17.33
N LYS A 309 -28.88 25.15 16.94
CA LYS A 309 -30.16 24.44 17.05
C LYS A 309 -30.05 23.21 17.95
N GLN A 310 -31.11 22.86 18.65
CA GLN A 310 -31.20 21.60 19.41
C GLN A 310 -31.53 20.45 18.46
N VAL A 311 -30.51 19.96 17.76
CA VAL A 311 -30.64 18.85 16.80
C VAL A 311 -29.47 17.88 16.93
N HIS A 312 -29.74 16.61 16.67
CA HIS A 312 -28.73 15.56 16.62
C HIS A 312 -27.64 15.87 15.57
N ARG A 313 -26.47 15.28 15.78
CA ARG A 313 -25.35 15.26 14.84
C ARG A 313 -25.45 14.03 13.93
N SER A 314 -24.92 14.15 12.72
CA SER A 314 -24.77 13.05 11.78
C SER A 314 -23.36 13.09 11.22
N ILE A 315 -22.62 11.99 11.34
CA ILE A 315 -21.27 11.85 10.81
C ILE A 315 -21.21 10.64 9.87
N SER A 316 -20.49 10.77 8.76
CA SER A 316 -20.21 9.68 7.83
C SER A 316 -18.74 9.31 7.97
N LEU A 317 -18.47 8.09 8.42
CA LEU A 317 -17.12 7.56 8.59
C LEU A 317 -16.76 6.54 7.49
N ALA A 318 -17.54 6.49 6.40
CA ALA A 318 -17.29 5.56 5.29
C ALA A 318 -15.86 5.65 4.73
N ASN A 319 -15.24 6.83 4.70
CA ASN A 319 -13.88 6.96 4.16
C ASN A 319 -12.79 6.39 5.09
N SER A 320 -13.04 6.32 6.40
CA SER A 320 -12.10 5.77 7.38
C SER A 320 -12.47 4.37 7.90
N MET A 321 -13.69 3.89 7.60
CA MET A 321 -14.19 2.61 8.11
C MET A 321 -14.70 1.63 7.04
N ASP A 322 -15.05 2.06 5.82
CA ASP A 322 -15.47 1.14 4.74
C ASP A 322 -14.23 0.43 4.17
N PRO A 323 -14.09 -0.90 4.35
CA PRO A 323 -12.91 -1.63 3.88
C PRO A 323 -12.70 -1.48 2.37
N LYS A 324 -13.77 -1.37 1.58
CA LYS A 324 -13.65 -1.20 0.12
C LYS A 324 -13.09 0.17 -0.25
N ARG A 325 -13.56 1.24 0.39
CA ARG A 325 -13.06 2.61 0.14
C ARG A 325 -11.65 2.79 0.67
N MET A 326 -11.32 2.16 1.80
CA MET A 326 -9.96 2.13 2.33
C MET A 326 -9.01 1.40 1.38
N ALA A 327 -9.42 0.26 0.83
CA ALA A 327 -8.66 -0.47 -0.19
C ALA A 327 -8.39 0.41 -1.42
N VAL A 328 -9.43 1.07 -1.94
CA VAL A 328 -9.34 1.98 -3.08
C VAL A 328 -8.35 3.11 -2.79
N SER A 329 -8.51 3.77 -1.64
CA SER A 329 -7.65 4.89 -1.24
C SER A 329 -6.18 4.48 -1.07
N ALA A 330 -5.95 3.28 -0.50
CA ALA A 330 -4.61 2.74 -0.29
C ALA A 330 -3.90 2.34 -1.59
N VAL A 331 -4.63 1.77 -2.56
CA VAL A 331 -4.10 1.44 -3.89
C VAL A 331 -3.83 2.71 -4.69
N ASP A 332 -4.80 3.63 -4.73
CA ASP A 332 -4.68 4.90 -5.46
C ASP A 332 -3.55 5.79 -4.91
N LEU A 333 -3.25 5.72 -3.61
CA LEU A 333 -2.12 6.46 -3.01
C LEU A 333 -0.79 6.09 -3.67
N ASN A 334 -0.53 4.81 -3.96
CA ASN A 334 0.72 4.39 -4.57
C ASN A 334 0.90 4.96 -5.98
N LEU A 335 -0.18 4.98 -6.77
CA LEU A 335 -0.18 5.59 -8.11
C LEU A 335 -0.02 7.11 -8.04
N LYS A 336 -0.67 7.78 -7.09
CA LYS A 336 -0.48 9.23 -6.84
C LYS A 336 0.96 9.55 -6.45
N LEU A 337 1.60 8.70 -5.63
CA LEU A 337 3.01 8.84 -5.29
C LEU A 337 3.92 8.69 -6.52
N MET A 338 3.60 7.79 -7.46
CA MET A 338 4.30 7.72 -8.76
C MET A 338 4.18 9.03 -9.53
N THR A 339 2.97 9.59 -9.62
CA THR A 339 2.72 10.88 -10.28
C THR A 339 3.53 12.00 -9.63
N TRP A 340 3.46 12.15 -8.30
CA TRP A 340 4.11 13.27 -7.60
C TRP A 340 5.63 13.21 -7.62
N ARG A 341 6.23 12.01 -7.60
CA ARG A 341 7.68 11.83 -7.44
C ARG A 341 8.44 11.76 -8.74
N ALA A 342 7.83 11.16 -9.75
CA ALA A 342 8.57 10.76 -10.94
C ALA A 342 7.86 11.16 -12.24
N LEU A 343 6.52 11.15 -12.28
CA LEU A 343 5.76 11.37 -13.51
C LEU A 343 4.57 12.34 -13.33
N PRO A 344 4.81 13.66 -13.16
CA PRO A 344 3.74 14.62 -12.87
C PRO A 344 2.64 14.70 -13.95
N SER A 345 2.96 14.36 -15.20
CA SER A 345 2.05 14.34 -16.34
C SER A 345 1.22 13.06 -16.48
N LEU A 346 1.41 12.06 -15.62
CA LEU A 346 0.68 10.79 -15.67
C LEU A 346 -0.81 10.99 -15.37
N ASN A 347 -1.67 10.64 -16.33
CA ASN A 347 -3.12 10.77 -16.21
C ASN A 347 -3.76 9.49 -15.63
N LEU A 348 -3.98 9.49 -14.31
CA LEU A 348 -4.63 8.39 -13.59
C LEU A 348 -6.14 8.24 -13.90
N THR A 349 -6.79 9.30 -14.38
CA THR A 349 -8.22 9.27 -14.72
C THR A 349 -8.46 8.41 -15.96
N ILE A 350 -7.59 8.51 -16.97
CA ILE A 350 -7.66 7.62 -18.16
C ILE A 350 -7.45 6.17 -17.73
N LEU A 351 -6.46 5.89 -16.87
CA LEU A 351 -6.18 4.52 -16.42
C LEU A 351 -7.33 3.91 -15.63
N SER A 352 -7.97 4.67 -14.74
CA SER A 352 -9.08 4.14 -13.94
C SER A 352 -10.38 3.93 -14.73
N SER A 353 -10.57 4.66 -15.84
CA SER A 353 -11.78 4.60 -16.67
C SER A 353 -11.69 3.67 -17.88
N VAL A 354 -10.48 3.36 -18.36
CA VAL A 354 -10.28 2.51 -19.54
C VAL A 354 -10.84 1.11 -19.34
N LYS A 355 -11.56 0.62 -20.36
CA LYS A 355 -12.11 -0.74 -20.42
C LYS A 355 -11.18 -1.65 -21.23
N CYS A 356 -10.62 -2.66 -20.58
CA CYS A 356 -9.73 -3.63 -21.22
C CYS A 356 -10.44 -4.95 -21.48
N LEU A 357 -10.43 -5.41 -22.74
CA LEU A 357 -10.87 -6.73 -23.14
C LEU A 357 -9.65 -7.67 -23.26
N LEU A 358 -9.62 -8.73 -22.47
CA LEU A 358 -8.54 -9.72 -22.46
C LEU A 358 -9.04 -10.99 -23.17
N LEU A 359 -8.53 -11.21 -24.38
CA LEU A 359 -8.82 -12.39 -25.17
C LEU A 359 -7.85 -13.50 -24.80
N GLY A 360 -8.28 -14.38 -23.91
CA GLY A 360 -7.46 -15.40 -23.26
C GLY A 360 -7.28 -15.15 -21.77
N ALA A 361 -7.62 -16.14 -20.96
CA ALA A 361 -7.42 -16.19 -19.51
C ALA A 361 -6.39 -17.29 -19.13
N GLY A 362 -5.48 -17.60 -20.04
CA GLY A 362 -4.32 -18.46 -19.79
C GLY A 362 -3.20 -17.74 -19.02
N THR A 363 -1.97 -18.19 -19.20
CA THR A 363 -0.77 -17.67 -18.51
C THR A 363 -0.60 -16.16 -18.73
N LEU A 364 -0.66 -15.70 -19.99
CA LEU A 364 -0.58 -14.27 -20.33
C LEU A 364 -1.75 -13.47 -19.76
N GLY A 365 -2.97 -13.97 -19.90
CA GLY A 365 -4.19 -13.32 -19.40
C GLY A 365 -4.12 -13.04 -17.91
N CYS A 366 -3.63 -14.01 -17.13
CA CYS A 366 -3.46 -13.85 -15.69
C CYS A 366 -2.40 -12.80 -15.34
N GLU A 367 -1.23 -12.85 -15.98
CA GLU A 367 -0.14 -11.89 -15.72
C GLU A 367 -0.53 -10.47 -16.12
N VAL A 368 -1.09 -10.29 -17.32
CA VAL A 368 -1.60 -9.00 -17.80
C VAL A 368 -2.61 -8.43 -16.82
N ALA A 369 -3.63 -9.20 -16.42
CA ALA A 369 -4.68 -8.70 -15.54
C ALA A 369 -4.15 -8.22 -14.17
N ARG A 370 -3.16 -8.92 -13.61
CA ARG A 370 -2.49 -8.49 -12.37
C ARG A 370 -1.78 -7.15 -12.54
N ILE A 371 -1.09 -6.96 -13.66
CA ILE A 371 -0.30 -5.75 -13.90
C ILE A 371 -1.22 -4.57 -14.27
N LEU A 372 -2.33 -4.81 -14.98
CA LEU A 372 -3.38 -3.81 -15.22
C LEU A 372 -3.97 -3.29 -13.89
N MET A 373 -4.29 -4.19 -12.95
CA MET A 373 -4.74 -3.79 -11.60
C MET A 373 -3.68 -2.95 -10.86
N GLY A 374 -2.40 -3.33 -10.98
CA GLY A 374 -1.29 -2.57 -10.41
C GLY A 374 -1.18 -1.14 -10.96
N TRP A 375 -1.59 -0.91 -12.21
CA TRP A 375 -1.70 0.40 -12.86
C TRP A 375 -3.01 1.15 -12.55
N GLY A 376 -3.90 0.57 -11.74
CA GLY A 376 -5.16 1.18 -11.34
C GLY A 376 -6.31 1.01 -12.34
N ILE A 377 -6.15 0.15 -13.34
CA ILE A 377 -7.20 -0.18 -14.31
C ILE A 377 -8.24 -1.07 -13.63
N ARG A 378 -9.50 -0.62 -13.68
CA ARG A 378 -10.61 -1.24 -12.91
C ARG A 378 -11.54 -2.09 -13.75
N ASN A 379 -11.62 -1.82 -15.05
CA ASN A 379 -12.58 -2.44 -15.95
C ASN A 379 -11.90 -3.52 -16.80
N ILE A 380 -12.11 -4.79 -16.47
CA ILE A 380 -11.48 -5.94 -17.14
C ILE A 380 -12.54 -6.98 -17.53
N THR A 381 -12.62 -7.29 -18.82
CA THR A 381 -13.47 -8.39 -19.32
C THR A 381 -12.60 -9.51 -19.88
N PHE A 382 -12.75 -10.72 -19.35
CA PHE A 382 -12.08 -11.92 -19.88
C PHE A 382 -12.96 -12.63 -20.91
N VAL A 383 -12.34 -13.13 -21.98
CA VAL A 383 -12.95 -14.07 -22.92
C VAL A 383 -12.09 -15.34 -22.97
N ASP A 384 -12.64 -16.45 -22.50
CA ASP A 384 -11.97 -17.76 -22.54
C ASP A 384 -13.00 -18.88 -22.43
N TYR A 385 -12.89 -19.91 -23.28
CA TYR A 385 -13.77 -21.08 -23.25
C TYR A 385 -13.25 -22.21 -22.34
N GLY A 386 -11.96 -22.21 -22.04
CA GLY A 386 -11.27 -23.27 -21.32
C GLY A 386 -11.65 -23.36 -19.85
N LYS A 387 -11.42 -24.55 -19.29
CA LYS A 387 -11.51 -24.82 -17.85
C LYS A 387 -10.13 -24.84 -17.21
N VAL A 388 -10.06 -24.53 -15.93
CA VAL A 388 -8.82 -24.61 -15.14
C VAL A 388 -8.44 -26.08 -14.98
N ALA A 389 -7.32 -26.48 -15.56
CA ALA A 389 -6.74 -27.81 -15.37
C ALA A 389 -5.84 -27.85 -14.14
N THR A 390 -5.56 -29.04 -13.60
CA THR A 390 -4.70 -29.21 -12.41
C THR A 390 -3.27 -28.69 -12.58
N SER A 391 -2.77 -28.62 -13.81
CA SER A 391 -1.46 -28.04 -14.15
C SER A 391 -1.47 -26.52 -14.27
N ASN A 392 -2.64 -25.87 -14.25
CA ASN A 392 -2.76 -24.44 -14.52
C ASN A 392 -2.38 -23.54 -13.34
N PRO A 393 -2.78 -23.79 -12.08
CA PRO A 393 -2.53 -22.88 -10.96
C PRO A 393 -1.07 -22.45 -10.78
N VAL A 394 -0.11 -23.34 -11.05
CA VAL A 394 1.32 -23.04 -10.94
C VAL A 394 1.81 -22.04 -12.01
N ARG A 395 1.19 -22.05 -13.20
CA ARG A 395 1.53 -21.19 -14.35
C ARG A 395 0.64 -19.95 -14.45
N GLN A 396 -0.60 -20.06 -14.00
CA GLN A 396 -1.67 -19.08 -14.25
C GLN A 396 -2.02 -18.41 -12.91
N SER A 397 -1.44 -17.22 -12.69
CA SER A 397 -1.35 -16.56 -11.39
C SER A 397 -2.65 -16.05 -10.75
N LEU A 398 -3.80 -16.31 -11.40
CA LEU A 398 -5.13 -16.05 -10.87
C LEU A 398 -5.82 -17.29 -10.30
N TYR A 399 -5.31 -18.50 -10.50
CA TYR A 399 -6.00 -19.72 -10.07
C TYR A 399 -5.32 -20.36 -8.86
N THR A 400 -6.14 -20.99 -8.02
CA THR A 400 -5.67 -21.93 -6.98
C THR A 400 -6.08 -23.35 -7.36
N TYR A 401 -5.62 -24.33 -6.59
CA TYR A 401 -5.99 -25.72 -6.79
C TYR A 401 -7.52 -25.94 -6.69
N GLU A 402 -8.20 -25.14 -5.86
CA GLU A 402 -9.65 -25.22 -5.66
C GLU A 402 -10.46 -24.78 -6.89
N ASP A 403 -9.90 -23.97 -7.78
CA ASP A 403 -10.58 -23.50 -8.98
C ASP A 403 -10.55 -24.55 -10.12
N CYS A 404 -9.87 -25.70 -9.93
CA CYS A 404 -9.77 -26.74 -10.95
C CYS A 404 -11.16 -27.28 -11.36
N GLY A 405 -11.43 -27.26 -12.67
CA GLY A 405 -12.72 -27.64 -13.25
C GLY A 405 -13.68 -26.48 -13.49
N GLU A 406 -13.44 -25.30 -12.90
CA GLU A 406 -14.19 -24.08 -13.25
C GLU A 406 -13.76 -23.51 -14.60
N PHE A 407 -14.63 -22.73 -15.23
CA PHE A 407 -14.28 -21.97 -16.42
C PHE A 407 -13.28 -20.86 -16.07
N LYS A 408 -12.19 -20.77 -16.84
CA LYS A 408 -11.09 -19.83 -16.60
C LYS A 408 -11.57 -18.39 -16.50
N ALA A 409 -12.45 -17.96 -17.41
CA ALA A 409 -13.00 -16.60 -17.41
C ALA A 409 -13.76 -16.28 -16.10
N VAL A 410 -14.45 -17.26 -15.50
CA VAL A 410 -15.21 -17.07 -14.26
C VAL A 410 -14.28 -17.07 -13.04
N ALA A 411 -13.36 -18.05 -12.97
CA ALA A 411 -12.38 -18.16 -11.91
C ALA A 411 -11.47 -16.90 -11.85
N ALA A 412 -11.08 -16.36 -13.01
CA ALA A 412 -10.27 -15.14 -13.10
C ALA A 412 -11.01 -13.94 -12.50
N VAL A 413 -12.29 -13.75 -12.83
CA VAL A 413 -13.14 -12.68 -12.28
C VAL A 413 -13.26 -12.78 -10.76
N LYS A 414 -13.54 -14.00 -10.26
CA LYS A 414 -13.63 -14.30 -8.83
C LYS A 414 -12.32 -13.90 -8.13
N ARG A 415 -11.18 -14.28 -8.69
CA ARG A 415 -9.87 -13.95 -8.12
C ARG A 415 -9.56 -12.46 -8.13
N LEU A 416 -9.83 -11.74 -9.23
CA LEU A 416 -9.58 -10.29 -9.28
C LEU A 416 -10.33 -9.55 -8.17
N LYS A 417 -11.58 -9.96 -7.88
CA LYS A 417 -12.40 -9.37 -6.80
C LYS A 417 -11.89 -9.72 -5.41
N GLN A 418 -11.29 -10.90 -5.22
CA GLN A 418 -10.61 -11.25 -3.96
C GLN A 418 -9.32 -10.43 -3.75
N ILE A 419 -8.58 -10.15 -4.83
CA ILE A 419 -7.35 -9.34 -4.78
C ILE A 419 -7.70 -7.88 -4.49
N TYR A 420 -8.68 -7.33 -5.22
CA TYR A 420 -9.11 -5.96 -5.09
C TYR A 420 -10.64 -5.86 -5.21
N PRO A 421 -11.37 -5.70 -4.08
CA PRO A 421 -12.83 -5.74 -4.05
C PRO A 421 -13.57 -4.70 -4.90
N ALA A 422 -12.86 -3.64 -5.34
CA ALA A 422 -13.41 -2.59 -6.19
C ALA A 422 -13.21 -2.85 -7.69
N MET A 423 -12.75 -4.04 -8.09
CA MET A 423 -12.62 -4.41 -9.50
C MET A 423 -13.98 -4.58 -10.19
N GLU A 424 -14.12 -3.91 -11.33
CA GLU A 424 -15.24 -4.04 -12.25
C GLU A 424 -14.86 -5.08 -13.31
N SER A 425 -14.95 -6.35 -12.93
CA SER A 425 -14.58 -7.47 -13.81
C SER A 425 -15.75 -8.34 -14.22
N SER A 426 -15.72 -8.80 -15.49
CA SER A 426 -16.68 -9.71 -16.09
C SER A 426 -16.00 -10.81 -16.90
N GLY A 427 -16.69 -11.95 -17.07
CA GLY A 427 -16.12 -13.14 -17.72
C GLY A 427 -17.10 -13.70 -18.74
N VAL A 428 -16.61 -13.91 -19.96
CA VAL A 428 -17.37 -14.42 -21.10
C VAL A 428 -16.80 -15.78 -21.49
N ILE A 429 -17.64 -16.81 -21.35
CA ILE A 429 -17.33 -18.17 -21.80
C ILE A 429 -17.69 -18.25 -23.29
N MET A 430 -16.69 -18.21 -24.15
CA MET A 430 -16.88 -18.19 -25.61
C MET A 430 -15.59 -18.62 -26.29
N ALA A 431 -15.70 -19.40 -27.37
CA ALA A 431 -14.57 -19.73 -28.23
C ALA A 431 -14.40 -18.63 -29.30
N ILE A 432 -13.15 -18.38 -29.70
CA ILE A 432 -12.88 -17.45 -30.81
C ILE A 432 -12.77 -18.26 -32.10
N PRO A 433 -13.59 -17.98 -33.12
CA PRO A 433 -13.54 -18.71 -34.39
C PRO A 433 -12.18 -18.55 -35.08
N MET A 434 -11.61 -19.67 -35.55
CA MET A 434 -10.25 -19.75 -36.07
C MET A 434 -10.24 -20.11 -37.56
N PRO A 435 -9.51 -19.37 -38.42
CA PRO A 435 -9.30 -19.78 -39.80
C PRO A 435 -8.61 -21.14 -39.90
N GLY A 436 -9.04 -21.98 -40.84
CA GLY A 436 -8.48 -23.32 -41.04
C GLY A 436 -9.27 -24.44 -40.39
N HIS A 437 -10.28 -24.11 -39.60
CA HIS A 437 -11.19 -25.07 -38.97
C HIS A 437 -12.58 -24.94 -39.60
N PRO A 438 -12.93 -25.75 -40.61
CA PRO A 438 -14.21 -25.65 -41.30
C PRO A 438 -15.38 -25.86 -40.33
N ILE A 439 -16.34 -24.95 -40.38
CA ILE A 439 -17.55 -24.97 -39.56
C ILE A 439 -18.59 -25.85 -40.27
N SER A 440 -19.21 -26.78 -39.54
CA SER A 440 -20.30 -27.58 -40.08
C SER A 440 -21.58 -26.73 -40.23
N SER A 441 -22.47 -27.08 -41.15
CA SER A 441 -23.73 -26.34 -41.35
C SER A 441 -24.62 -26.31 -40.10
N GLN A 442 -24.41 -27.20 -39.13
CA GLN A 442 -25.14 -27.24 -37.87
C GLN A 442 -24.61 -26.23 -36.84
N GLU A 443 -23.35 -25.80 -36.98
CA GLU A 443 -22.66 -24.91 -36.04
C GLU A 443 -22.61 -23.46 -36.53
N GLU A 444 -22.91 -23.22 -37.81
CA GLU A 444 -22.79 -21.91 -38.47
C GLU A 444 -23.52 -20.79 -37.71
N ASP A 445 -24.78 -20.99 -37.33
CA ASP A 445 -25.56 -19.98 -36.59
C ASP A 445 -24.95 -19.66 -35.21
N SER A 446 -24.42 -20.68 -34.51
CA SER A 446 -23.78 -20.51 -33.21
C SER A 446 -22.47 -19.74 -33.35
N VAL A 447 -21.64 -20.08 -34.33
CA VAL A 447 -20.38 -19.38 -34.60
C VAL A 447 -20.64 -17.94 -35.02
N LEU A 448 -21.67 -17.69 -35.83
CA LEU A 448 -22.07 -16.34 -36.18
C LEU A 448 -22.56 -15.53 -34.97
N ALA A 449 -23.24 -16.17 -34.01
CA ALA A 449 -23.60 -15.51 -32.76
C ALA A 449 -22.36 -15.14 -31.93
N ASP A 450 -21.37 -16.03 -31.85
CA ASP A 450 -20.08 -15.75 -31.19
C ASP A 450 -19.30 -14.64 -31.90
N CYS A 451 -19.31 -14.60 -33.24
CA CYS A 451 -18.73 -13.49 -34.00
C CYS A 451 -19.39 -12.15 -33.66
N ARG A 452 -20.73 -12.09 -33.62
CA ARG A 452 -21.46 -10.85 -33.24
C ARG A 452 -21.12 -10.44 -31.82
N ARG A 453 -21.10 -11.39 -30.88
CA ARG A 453 -20.74 -11.13 -29.49
C ARG A 453 -19.31 -10.61 -29.36
N LEU A 454 -18.35 -11.15 -30.12
CA LEU A 454 -16.98 -10.65 -30.14
C LEU A 454 -16.90 -9.22 -30.70
N ILE A 455 -17.67 -8.89 -31.74
CA ILE A 455 -17.78 -7.53 -32.28
C ILE A 455 -18.29 -6.58 -31.20
N ASP A 456 -19.42 -6.90 -30.55
CA ASP A 456 -20.01 -6.08 -29.49
C ASP A 456 -19.02 -5.83 -28.35
N LEU A 457 -18.28 -6.88 -27.93
CA LEU A 457 -17.24 -6.77 -26.92
C LEU A 457 -16.10 -5.85 -27.37
N ILE A 458 -15.60 -5.98 -28.59
CA ILE A 458 -14.51 -5.12 -29.09
C ILE A 458 -14.98 -3.66 -29.19
N GLU A 459 -16.20 -3.42 -29.65
CA GLU A 459 -16.78 -2.08 -29.76
C GLU A 459 -17.01 -1.43 -28.40
N SER A 460 -17.44 -2.20 -27.39
CA SER A 460 -17.75 -1.69 -26.05
C SER A 460 -16.52 -1.45 -25.15
N HIS A 461 -15.33 -1.85 -25.59
CA HIS A 461 -14.07 -1.71 -24.85
C HIS A 461 -13.11 -0.74 -25.55
N ASP A 462 -12.17 -0.16 -24.81
CA ASP A 462 -11.25 0.87 -25.31
C ASP A 462 -9.95 0.24 -25.85
N ALA A 463 -9.49 -0.82 -25.17
CA ALA A 463 -8.30 -1.57 -25.53
C ALA A 463 -8.52 -3.08 -25.51
N VAL A 464 -7.94 -3.79 -26.47
CA VAL A 464 -8.05 -5.23 -26.65
C VAL A 464 -6.66 -5.86 -26.55
N LEU A 465 -6.48 -6.80 -25.62
CA LEU A 465 -5.26 -7.58 -25.50
C LEU A 465 -5.46 -8.97 -26.08
N LEU A 466 -4.66 -9.29 -27.10
CA LEU A 466 -4.67 -10.56 -27.82
C LEU A 466 -3.68 -11.50 -27.13
N LEU A 467 -4.21 -12.37 -26.25
CA LEU A 467 -3.44 -13.22 -25.34
C LEU A 467 -3.77 -14.71 -25.55
N THR A 468 -4.29 -15.04 -26.73
CA THR A 468 -4.63 -16.40 -27.12
C THR A 468 -3.38 -17.21 -27.46
N ASP A 469 -3.51 -18.53 -27.43
CA ASP A 469 -2.43 -19.50 -27.53
C ASP A 469 -2.11 -19.95 -28.95
N THR A 470 -2.88 -19.50 -29.95
CA THR A 470 -2.62 -19.84 -31.36
C THR A 470 -2.54 -18.59 -32.22
N ARG A 471 -1.95 -18.72 -33.41
CA ARG A 471 -1.90 -17.63 -34.38
C ARG A 471 -3.28 -17.38 -34.99
N GLU A 472 -4.02 -18.44 -35.22
CA GLU A 472 -5.29 -18.48 -35.93
C GLU A 472 -6.36 -17.77 -35.10
N SER A 473 -6.40 -18.01 -33.79
CA SER A 473 -7.30 -17.31 -32.85
C SER A 473 -7.05 -15.81 -32.74
N ARG A 474 -5.88 -15.30 -33.18
CA ARG A 474 -5.57 -13.87 -33.19
C ARG A 474 -6.08 -13.15 -34.46
N TRP A 475 -6.40 -13.89 -35.54
CA TRP A 475 -6.75 -13.29 -36.83
C TRP A 475 -8.04 -12.47 -36.76
N LEU A 476 -9.15 -13.08 -36.33
CA LEU A 476 -10.44 -12.41 -36.28
C LEU A 476 -10.42 -11.18 -35.36
N PRO A 477 -9.91 -11.26 -34.11
CA PRO A 477 -9.73 -10.06 -33.27
C PRO A 477 -8.87 -8.97 -33.91
N SER A 478 -7.80 -9.34 -34.63
CA SER A 478 -6.93 -8.36 -35.30
C SER A 478 -7.66 -7.61 -36.42
N LEU A 479 -8.46 -8.33 -37.22
CA LEU A 479 -9.32 -7.76 -38.26
C LEU A 479 -10.34 -6.79 -37.64
N LEU A 480 -11.04 -7.23 -36.59
CA LEU A 480 -12.08 -6.44 -35.94
C LEU A 480 -11.53 -5.18 -35.28
N CYS A 481 -10.40 -5.27 -34.56
CA CYS A 481 -9.73 -4.11 -33.97
C CYS A 481 -9.25 -3.13 -35.04
N ALA A 482 -8.71 -3.62 -36.16
CA ALA A 482 -8.34 -2.76 -37.28
C ALA A 482 -9.56 -2.07 -37.90
N ASN A 483 -10.68 -2.78 -38.07
CA ASN A 483 -11.90 -2.18 -38.62
C ASN A 483 -12.50 -1.10 -37.69
N ALA A 484 -12.58 -1.38 -36.39
CA ALA A 484 -13.14 -0.50 -35.36
C ALA A 484 -12.14 0.54 -34.83
N ASN A 485 -10.91 0.55 -35.36
CA ASN A 485 -9.80 1.41 -34.94
C ASN A 485 -9.53 1.37 -33.42
N LYS A 486 -9.56 0.17 -32.83
CA LYS A 486 -9.34 -0.07 -31.39
C LYS A 486 -7.85 -0.29 -31.08
N ILE A 487 -7.41 0.15 -29.89
CA ILE A 487 -6.06 -0.12 -29.42
C ILE A 487 -5.93 -1.64 -29.23
N ALA A 488 -5.04 -2.27 -30.00
CA ALA A 488 -4.78 -3.70 -29.89
C ALA A 488 -3.33 -3.94 -29.48
N ILE A 489 -3.14 -4.65 -28.37
CA ILE A 489 -1.83 -5.12 -27.91
C ILE A 489 -1.79 -6.63 -28.05
N ASN A 490 -0.77 -7.13 -28.73
CA ASN A 490 -0.55 -8.56 -28.90
C ASN A 490 0.69 -9.00 -28.13
N ALA A 491 0.58 -10.11 -27.42
CA ALA A 491 1.69 -10.75 -26.72
C ALA A 491 1.74 -12.23 -27.11
N ASP A 492 2.94 -12.71 -27.38
CA ASP A 492 3.21 -14.06 -27.82
C ASP A 492 4.57 -14.54 -27.29
N PHE A 493 4.72 -15.83 -27.09
CA PHE A 493 6.00 -16.43 -26.73
C PHE A 493 6.13 -17.86 -27.23
N GLY A 494 7.33 -18.22 -27.64
CA GLY A 494 7.73 -19.60 -27.93
C GLY A 494 8.44 -20.25 -26.75
N TYR A 495 9.33 -21.19 -27.05
CA TYR A 495 10.08 -21.93 -26.03
C TYR A 495 10.95 -21.04 -25.12
N ASP A 496 11.75 -20.14 -25.68
CA ASP A 496 12.74 -19.30 -24.98
C ASP A 496 12.76 -17.82 -25.39
N SER A 497 11.80 -17.42 -26.23
CA SER A 497 11.70 -16.06 -26.79
C SER A 497 10.27 -15.56 -26.77
N TYR A 498 10.11 -14.24 -26.72
CA TYR A 498 8.82 -13.57 -26.64
C TYR A 498 8.75 -12.40 -27.62
N MET A 499 7.52 -12.05 -28.01
CA MET A 499 7.20 -10.88 -28.81
C MET A 499 6.00 -10.16 -28.22
N VAL A 500 6.11 -8.84 -28.08
CA VAL A 500 5.02 -7.96 -27.68
C VAL A 500 4.94 -6.83 -28.68
N MET A 501 3.74 -6.51 -29.17
CA MET A 501 3.56 -5.41 -30.10
C MET A 501 2.21 -4.73 -29.95
N ARG A 502 2.14 -3.47 -30.36
CA ARG A 502 0.89 -2.76 -30.58
C ARG A 502 0.54 -2.75 -32.05
N HIS A 503 -0.72 -2.88 -32.40
CA HIS A 503 -1.14 -2.71 -33.79
C HIS A 503 -1.21 -1.23 -34.15
N GLY A 504 -0.94 -0.90 -35.41
CA GLY A 504 -1.27 0.42 -35.94
C GLY A 504 -2.77 0.64 -36.09
N ALA A 505 -3.15 1.92 -36.22
CA ALA A 505 -4.51 2.34 -36.54
C ALA A 505 -5.08 1.58 -37.75
N GLY A 506 -6.39 1.47 -37.86
CA GLY A 506 -7.05 0.89 -39.02
C GLY A 506 -7.00 1.79 -40.25
N PRO A 507 -7.23 1.26 -41.47
CA PRO A 507 -7.58 2.08 -42.61
C PRO A 507 -8.94 2.79 -42.40
N THR A 508 -8.95 4.12 -42.43
CA THR A 508 -10.16 4.94 -42.28
C THR A 508 -11.04 4.88 -43.53
N SER A 509 -12.34 4.70 -43.37
CA SER A 509 -13.31 4.93 -44.44
C SER A 509 -13.27 6.41 -44.85
N LEU A 510 -13.15 6.69 -46.15
CA LEU A 510 -13.35 8.02 -46.72
C LEU A 510 -14.79 8.47 -46.45
N SER A 511 -15.03 9.19 -45.35
CA SER A 511 -16.26 9.94 -45.10
C SER A 511 -15.95 11.25 -44.37
N ASP A 512 -15.76 12.28 -45.20
CA ASP A 512 -16.17 13.70 -45.11
C ASP A 512 -15.69 14.73 -44.06
N ASP A 513 -14.96 14.43 -42.98
CA ASP A 513 -14.57 15.52 -42.04
C ASP A 513 -13.11 16.03 -42.12
N LEU A 514 -12.32 15.60 -43.12
CA LEU A 514 -10.90 16.00 -43.24
C LEU A 514 -10.47 16.47 -44.64
N GLN A 515 -11.37 17.11 -45.40
CA GLN A 515 -10.99 17.78 -46.66
C GLN A 515 -10.22 19.10 -46.47
N ASN A 516 -9.97 19.56 -45.24
CA ASN A 516 -9.32 20.85 -44.97
C ASN A 516 -7.87 20.78 -44.42
N LEU A 517 -7.18 19.65 -44.54
CA LEU A 517 -5.74 19.58 -44.27
C LEU A 517 -4.99 19.01 -45.48
N ASP A 518 -4.43 19.94 -46.24
CA ASP A 518 -3.39 19.80 -47.28
C ASP A 518 -2.86 18.37 -47.51
N MET A 519 -3.56 17.64 -48.38
CA MET A 519 -3.34 16.22 -48.73
C MET A 519 -2.06 15.95 -49.56
N ASN A 520 -1.06 16.83 -49.52
CA ASN A 520 0.14 16.73 -50.36
C ASN A 520 1.50 16.87 -49.65
N LYS A 521 1.56 16.77 -48.32
CA LYS A 521 2.85 16.67 -47.60
C LYS A 521 2.87 15.52 -46.59
N THR A 522 3.56 14.44 -46.96
CA THR A 522 3.93 13.23 -46.20
C THR A 522 2.91 12.07 -46.17
N ASN A 523 3.19 11.03 -46.97
CA ASN A 523 2.76 9.65 -46.74
C ASN A 523 3.14 9.24 -45.29
N LYS A 524 2.25 9.42 -44.31
CA LYS A 524 2.46 8.90 -42.96
C LYS A 524 2.24 7.38 -42.97
N GLN A 525 3.32 6.62 -43.02
CA GLN A 525 3.30 5.15 -42.97
C GLN A 525 2.69 4.66 -41.65
N ARG A 526 1.60 3.90 -41.75
CA ARG A 526 0.87 3.27 -40.63
C ARG A 526 1.67 2.10 -40.07
N LEU A 527 1.61 1.88 -38.76
CA LEU A 527 2.23 0.70 -38.14
C LEU A 527 1.49 -0.59 -38.55
N GLY A 528 2.23 -1.69 -38.63
CA GLY A 528 1.68 -2.99 -38.98
C GLY A 528 0.84 -3.62 -37.85
N CYS A 529 0.08 -4.66 -38.18
CA CYS A 529 -0.42 -5.61 -37.19
C CYS A 529 0.46 -6.87 -37.17
N TYR A 530 0.14 -7.82 -36.29
CA TYR A 530 0.83 -9.12 -36.19
C TYR A 530 1.01 -9.83 -37.54
N PHE A 531 0.04 -9.71 -38.45
CA PHE A 531 0.03 -10.39 -39.75
C PHE A 531 0.72 -9.62 -40.90
N CYS A 532 1.33 -8.45 -40.64
CA CYS A 532 1.97 -7.65 -41.69
C CYS A 532 3.34 -8.19 -42.13
N ASN A 533 4.11 -8.75 -41.20
CA ASN A 533 5.52 -9.10 -41.42
C ASN A 533 5.71 -10.52 -41.98
N ASP A 534 4.63 -11.23 -42.30
CA ASP A 534 4.68 -12.65 -42.68
C ASP A 534 3.90 -12.91 -43.98
N VAL A 535 4.45 -13.77 -44.85
CA VAL A 535 3.99 -13.96 -46.23
C VAL A 535 2.89 -15.04 -46.36
N VAL A 536 2.50 -15.66 -45.24
CA VAL A 536 1.59 -16.82 -45.22
C VAL A 536 0.26 -16.46 -44.53
N ALA A 537 -0.86 -16.81 -45.19
CA ALA A 537 -2.20 -16.71 -44.59
C ALA A 537 -2.32 -17.64 -43.37
N PRO A 538 -3.09 -17.27 -42.31
CA PRO A 538 -3.36 -18.19 -41.22
C PRO A 538 -4.12 -19.42 -41.75
N GLN A 539 -3.57 -20.61 -41.56
CA GLN A 539 -4.12 -21.92 -41.96
C GLN A 539 -4.03 -22.89 -40.76
N ASP A 540 -4.67 -24.06 -40.84
CA ASP A 540 -4.55 -25.09 -39.80
C ASP A 540 -3.08 -25.46 -39.61
N SER A 541 -2.57 -25.11 -38.43
CA SER A 541 -1.17 -25.23 -38.05
C SER A 541 -0.96 -26.21 -36.90
N MET A 542 -2.02 -26.95 -36.53
CA MET A 542 -1.93 -28.04 -35.55
C MET A 542 -1.05 -29.19 -36.05
N THR A 543 -0.62 -29.15 -37.33
CA THR A 543 0.25 -30.13 -37.97
C THR A 543 1.72 -29.72 -38.12
N ASP A 544 2.11 -28.42 -38.11
CA ASP A 544 3.50 -27.94 -38.31
C ASP A 544 3.78 -26.63 -37.53
N GLN A 545 4.78 -26.63 -36.61
CA GLN A 545 4.84 -25.69 -35.46
C GLN A 545 5.89 -24.54 -35.54
N THR A 546 5.42 -23.29 -35.41
CA THR A 546 6.12 -21.99 -35.30
C THR A 546 6.03 -21.39 -33.87
N LEU A 547 6.60 -20.18 -33.65
CA LEU A 547 6.76 -19.51 -32.35
C LEU A 547 5.44 -19.36 -31.53
N GLY A 548 4.29 -19.28 -32.20
CA GLY A 548 2.96 -19.20 -31.58
C GLY A 548 2.21 -20.54 -31.44
N GLN A 549 2.90 -21.68 -31.60
CA GLN A 549 2.33 -23.04 -31.55
C GLN A 549 3.00 -23.95 -30.50
N GLN A 550 3.96 -23.41 -29.72
CA GLN A 550 4.74 -24.17 -28.71
C GLN A 550 4.15 -24.09 -27.28
N CYS A 551 2.90 -23.65 -27.13
CA CYS A 551 2.32 -23.12 -25.88
C CYS A 551 2.12 -24.11 -24.72
N THR A 552 2.52 -25.37 -24.85
CA THR A 552 2.46 -26.34 -23.74
C THR A 552 3.79 -26.48 -22.98
N VAL A 553 4.93 -26.16 -23.61
CA VAL A 553 6.26 -26.32 -22.98
C VAL A 553 7.09 -25.07 -23.25
N THR A 554 6.95 -24.07 -22.37
CA THR A 554 7.70 -22.81 -22.42
C THR A 554 8.42 -22.56 -21.12
N ARG A 555 9.54 -21.82 -21.18
CA ARG A 555 10.26 -21.41 -19.96
C ARG A 555 9.36 -20.52 -19.09
N PRO A 556 9.16 -20.85 -17.81
CA PRO A 556 8.34 -20.09 -16.87
C PRO A 556 8.57 -18.57 -16.86
N GLY A 557 9.81 -18.11 -17.00
CA GLY A 557 10.13 -16.68 -16.96
C GLY A 557 9.58 -15.85 -18.13
N LEU A 558 9.11 -16.46 -19.21
CA LEU A 558 8.65 -15.72 -20.40
C LEU A 558 7.35 -14.96 -20.18
N ALA A 559 6.35 -15.59 -19.55
CA ALA A 559 5.03 -15.00 -19.43
C ALA A 559 5.00 -13.75 -18.52
N PRO A 560 5.68 -13.73 -17.35
CA PRO A 560 5.78 -12.51 -16.55
C PRO A 560 6.45 -11.35 -17.31
N ILE A 561 7.48 -11.63 -18.12
CA ILE A 561 8.18 -10.62 -18.92
C ILE A 561 7.26 -10.08 -20.04
N ALA A 562 6.65 -10.98 -20.82
CA ALA A 562 5.80 -10.60 -21.93
C ALA A 562 4.53 -9.87 -21.45
N GLY A 563 3.89 -10.36 -20.38
CA GLY A 563 2.72 -9.73 -19.78
C GLY A 563 3.02 -8.32 -19.26
N ALA A 564 4.16 -8.14 -18.58
CA ALA A 564 4.61 -6.83 -18.13
C ALA A 564 4.83 -5.87 -19.29
N LEU A 565 5.59 -6.26 -20.31
CA LEU A 565 5.85 -5.41 -21.46
C LEU A 565 4.56 -5.07 -22.24
N ALA A 566 3.59 -5.98 -22.30
CA ALA A 566 2.31 -5.73 -22.95
C ALA A 566 1.50 -4.63 -22.22
N VAL A 567 1.45 -4.69 -20.89
CA VAL A 567 0.76 -3.66 -20.11
C VAL A 567 1.52 -2.33 -20.13
N GLU A 568 2.84 -2.35 -19.99
CA GLU A 568 3.65 -1.12 -20.06
C GLU A 568 3.52 -0.44 -21.44
N LEU A 569 3.43 -1.23 -22.52
CA LEU A 569 3.16 -0.72 -23.86
C LEU A 569 1.75 -0.14 -23.99
N LEU A 570 0.73 -0.81 -23.43
CA LEU A 570 -0.65 -0.29 -23.39
C LEU A 570 -0.73 1.06 -22.67
N VAL A 571 -0.17 1.12 -21.46
CA VAL A 571 -0.16 2.35 -20.65
C VAL A 571 0.59 3.45 -21.39
N GLY A 572 1.71 3.12 -22.05
CA GLY A 572 2.40 4.05 -22.94
C GLY A 572 1.50 4.63 -24.04
N VAL A 573 0.72 3.78 -24.74
CA VAL A 573 -0.23 4.24 -25.77
C VAL A 573 -1.32 5.12 -25.17
N LEU A 574 -1.88 4.76 -24.01
CA LEU A 574 -2.96 5.52 -23.35
C LEU A 574 -2.51 6.90 -22.87
N GLN A 575 -1.25 7.07 -22.52
CA GLN A 575 -0.68 8.32 -22.03
C GLN A 575 -0.10 9.19 -23.16
N HIS A 576 0.09 8.63 -24.36
CA HIS A 576 0.64 9.34 -25.50
C HIS A 576 -0.43 10.25 -26.16
N PRO A 577 -0.14 11.53 -26.46
CA PRO A 577 -1.12 12.46 -27.06
C PRO A 577 -1.79 11.95 -28.34
N LEU A 578 -1.00 11.31 -29.22
CA LEU A 578 -1.48 10.70 -30.47
C LEU A 578 -2.15 9.32 -30.32
N GLY A 579 -2.13 8.71 -29.13
CA GLY A 579 -2.74 7.39 -28.87
C GLY A 579 -2.32 6.31 -29.88
N ILE A 580 -3.31 5.65 -30.50
CA ILE A 580 -3.11 4.62 -31.52
C ILE A 580 -2.35 5.11 -32.76
N ASN A 581 -2.37 6.41 -33.03
CA ASN A 581 -1.69 7.04 -34.17
C ASN A 581 -0.22 7.41 -33.87
N ALA A 582 0.26 7.17 -32.65
CA ALA A 582 1.65 7.43 -32.29
C ALA A 582 2.62 6.60 -33.16
N LYS A 583 3.68 7.25 -33.65
CA LYS A 583 4.76 6.59 -34.41
C LYS A 583 5.52 5.62 -33.50
N GLY A 584 6.19 4.62 -34.09
CA GLY A 584 7.00 3.68 -33.33
C GLY A 584 8.41 4.22 -33.13
N ASP A 585 8.84 4.32 -31.88
CA ASP A 585 10.18 4.77 -31.52
C ASP A 585 11.19 3.63 -31.57
N ASN A 586 12.44 3.94 -31.94
CA ASN A 586 13.57 3.02 -31.84
C ASN A 586 14.49 3.46 -30.69
N SER A 587 15.22 2.53 -30.09
CA SER A 587 16.14 2.84 -28.98
C SER A 587 17.30 3.78 -29.38
N SER A 588 17.52 4.03 -30.67
CA SER A 588 18.53 4.92 -31.22
C SER A 588 18.04 6.35 -31.53
N SER A 589 16.73 6.61 -31.45
CA SER A 589 16.17 7.94 -31.73
C SER A 589 16.03 8.75 -30.44
N THR A 590 17.15 9.08 -29.80
CA THR A 590 17.21 10.07 -28.71
C THR A 590 17.66 11.41 -29.27
N ASN A 591 16.80 12.08 -30.04
CA ASN A 591 16.90 13.53 -30.20
C ASN A 591 15.77 14.14 -29.38
N GLY A 592 16.08 14.47 -28.12
CA GLY A 592 15.19 15.23 -27.26
C GLY A 592 14.92 16.60 -27.88
N GLY A 593 13.65 17.00 -27.94
CA GLY A 593 13.28 18.35 -28.36
C GLY A 593 11.90 18.55 -29.00
N ASN A 594 11.03 17.54 -29.09
CA ASN A 594 9.68 17.76 -29.63
C ASN A 594 8.59 17.52 -28.57
N ASN A 595 7.57 18.37 -28.57
CA ASN A 595 6.36 18.32 -27.71
C ASN A 595 5.48 17.06 -27.88
N ASP A 596 5.98 16.03 -28.58
CA ASP A 596 5.29 14.75 -28.86
C ASP A 596 5.81 13.59 -27.98
N ASP A 597 6.74 13.82 -27.05
CA ASP A 597 7.36 12.75 -26.26
C ASP A 597 6.39 12.16 -25.21
N SER A 598 6.33 10.83 -25.15
CA SER A 598 5.49 10.12 -24.17
C SER A 598 6.04 10.31 -22.75
N PRO A 599 5.18 10.54 -21.74
CA PRO A 599 5.61 10.74 -20.37
C PRO A 599 6.27 9.49 -19.75
N LEU A 600 6.12 8.32 -20.38
CA LEU A 600 6.60 7.04 -19.87
C LEU A 600 7.88 6.54 -20.53
N GLY A 601 8.51 7.37 -21.37
CA GLY A 601 9.65 7.01 -22.20
C GLY A 601 9.22 6.60 -23.62
N ILE A 602 10.08 5.84 -24.31
CA ILE A 602 9.87 5.48 -25.71
C ILE A 602 8.64 4.59 -25.91
N LEU A 603 7.95 4.76 -27.03
CA LEU A 603 6.77 3.99 -27.40
C LEU A 603 7.04 3.10 -28.62
N PRO A 604 7.71 1.95 -28.44
CA PRO A 604 8.08 1.07 -29.56
C PRO A 604 6.84 0.49 -30.25
N HIS A 605 7.03 0.04 -31.48
CA HIS A 605 6.00 -0.73 -32.19
C HIS A 605 6.02 -2.20 -31.77
N GLN A 606 7.19 -2.84 -31.82
CA GLN A 606 7.40 -4.23 -31.40
C GLN A 606 8.60 -4.34 -30.46
N ILE A 607 8.48 -5.22 -29.48
CA ILE A 607 9.53 -5.62 -28.55
C ILE A 607 9.71 -7.13 -28.72
N ARG A 608 10.94 -7.57 -29.00
CA ARG A 608 11.31 -8.99 -29.03
C ARG A 608 12.43 -9.25 -28.05
N GLY A 609 12.42 -10.40 -27.40
CA GLY A 609 13.50 -10.77 -26.50
C GLY A 609 13.67 -12.27 -26.35
N SER A 610 14.82 -12.65 -25.78
CA SER A 610 15.18 -14.03 -25.49
C SER A 610 15.71 -14.15 -24.06
N VAL A 611 15.19 -15.11 -23.30
CA VAL A 611 15.72 -15.44 -21.97
C VAL A 611 17.01 -16.28 -22.05
N SER A 612 17.23 -16.96 -23.19
CA SER A 612 18.49 -17.66 -23.45
C SER A 612 19.64 -16.69 -23.64
N GLN A 613 19.40 -15.55 -24.30
CA GLN A 613 20.42 -14.53 -24.54
C GLN A 613 20.38 -13.35 -23.56
N PHE A 614 19.37 -13.30 -22.68
CA PHE A 614 19.09 -12.14 -21.83
C PHE A 614 19.14 -10.82 -22.60
N SER A 615 18.60 -10.83 -23.82
CA SER A 615 18.61 -9.69 -24.74
C SER A 615 17.18 -9.29 -25.11
N LYS A 616 17.04 -8.01 -25.45
CA LYS A 616 15.78 -7.39 -25.84
C LYS A 616 16.07 -6.36 -26.92
N ILE A 617 15.26 -6.36 -27.97
CA ILE A 617 15.35 -5.44 -29.10
C ILE A 617 13.99 -4.82 -29.39
N THR A 618 14.00 -3.60 -29.93
CA THR A 618 12.81 -2.95 -30.46
C THR A 618 12.87 -2.96 -31.98
N LEU A 619 11.71 -3.18 -32.62
CA LEU A 619 11.59 -3.23 -34.08
C LEU A 619 10.42 -2.38 -34.55
N LEU A 620 10.62 -1.71 -35.67
CA LEU A 620 9.58 -0.98 -36.39
C LEU A 620 9.09 -1.83 -37.56
N GLY A 621 7.78 -1.90 -37.75
CA GLY A 621 7.13 -2.71 -38.77
C GLY A 621 5.97 -1.93 -39.36
N GLN A 622 5.89 -1.90 -40.68
CA GLN A 622 4.91 -1.07 -41.38
C GLN A 622 3.69 -1.90 -41.80
N ALA A 623 2.56 -1.22 -41.97
CA ALA A 623 1.37 -1.81 -42.56
C ALA A 623 1.68 -2.30 -43.97
N SER A 624 1.30 -3.54 -44.26
CA SER A 624 1.46 -4.16 -45.57
C SER A 624 0.14 -4.13 -46.34
N ASP A 625 0.18 -3.70 -47.60
CA ASP A 625 -0.98 -3.72 -48.51
C ASP A 625 -1.47 -5.14 -48.79
N SER A 626 -0.62 -6.15 -48.58
CA SER A 626 -0.95 -7.58 -48.71
C SER A 626 -1.22 -8.27 -47.36
N CYS A 627 -1.46 -7.50 -46.29
CA CYS A 627 -1.83 -8.07 -45.00
C CYS A 627 -3.21 -8.74 -45.06
N THR A 628 -3.33 -9.94 -44.48
CA THR A 628 -4.59 -10.71 -44.42
C THR A 628 -5.55 -10.26 -43.33
N ALA A 629 -5.16 -9.29 -42.49
CA ALA A 629 -5.98 -8.80 -41.38
C ALA A 629 -6.26 -7.29 -41.46
N CYS A 630 -5.26 -6.46 -41.78
CA CYS A 630 -5.41 -5.00 -41.70
C CYS A 630 -5.17 -4.25 -43.01
N SER A 631 -5.08 -4.91 -44.17
CA SER A 631 -4.97 -4.19 -45.46
C SER A 631 -6.28 -3.50 -45.81
N GLU A 632 -6.21 -2.41 -46.57
CA GLU A 632 -7.39 -1.68 -47.06
C GLU A 632 -8.37 -2.62 -47.79
N THR A 633 -7.83 -3.51 -48.63
CA THR A 633 -8.60 -4.48 -49.40
C THR A 633 -9.37 -5.45 -48.50
N VAL A 634 -8.71 -5.98 -47.46
CA VAL A 634 -9.36 -6.91 -46.51
C VAL A 634 -10.42 -6.20 -45.68
N ILE A 635 -10.12 -5.00 -45.19
CA ILE A 635 -11.05 -4.22 -44.36
C ILE A 635 -12.27 -3.78 -45.18
N SER A 636 -12.07 -3.34 -46.43
CA SER A 636 -13.16 -3.01 -47.36
C SER A 636 -14.04 -4.23 -47.66
N ALA A 637 -13.43 -5.39 -47.92
CA ALA A 637 -14.16 -6.64 -48.16
C ALA A 637 -14.99 -7.09 -46.93
N TYR A 638 -14.45 -6.90 -45.73
CA TYR A 638 -15.19 -7.15 -44.49
C TYR A 638 -16.35 -6.16 -44.32
N ARG A 639 -16.13 -4.86 -44.54
CA ARG A 639 -17.19 -3.84 -44.44
C ARG A 639 -18.34 -4.07 -45.42
N GLU A 640 -18.04 -4.56 -46.63
CA GLU A 640 -19.06 -4.86 -47.64
C GLU A 640 -19.88 -6.11 -47.31
N ARG A 641 -19.24 -7.17 -46.81
CA ARG A 641 -19.84 -8.52 -46.71
C ARG A 641 -20.10 -9.01 -45.29
N GLY A 642 -19.59 -8.31 -44.28
CA GLY A 642 -19.77 -8.60 -42.86
C GLY A 642 -19.48 -10.05 -42.50
N ASN A 643 -20.43 -10.68 -41.79
CA ASN A 643 -20.34 -12.06 -41.32
C ASN A 643 -20.05 -13.09 -42.42
N ARG A 644 -20.51 -12.83 -43.66
CA ARG A 644 -20.25 -13.72 -44.79
C ARG A 644 -18.76 -13.77 -45.13
N PHE A 645 -18.06 -12.64 -45.05
CA PHE A 645 -16.61 -12.59 -45.24
C PHE A 645 -15.88 -13.43 -44.18
N ILE A 646 -16.32 -13.33 -42.92
CA ILE A 646 -15.72 -14.10 -41.81
C ILE A 646 -15.88 -15.61 -42.05
N LEU A 647 -17.09 -16.07 -42.41
CA LEU A 647 -17.34 -17.49 -42.70
C LEU A 647 -16.52 -18.00 -43.88
N GLU A 648 -16.45 -17.23 -44.97
CA GLU A 648 -15.64 -17.59 -46.14
C GLU A 648 -14.15 -17.69 -45.78
N ALA A 649 -13.63 -16.75 -44.97
CA ALA A 649 -12.26 -16.77 -44.50
C ALA A 649 -11.96 -17.95 -43.56
N ILE A 650 -12.92 -18.34 -42.71
CA ILE A 650 -12.74 -19.46 -41.78
C ILE A 650 -12.74 -20.80 -42.53
N ASN A 651 -13.73 -21.00 -43.39
CA ASN A 651 -13.94 -22.26 -44.11
C ASN A 651 -12.95 -22.47 -45.26
N HIS A 652 -12.41 -21.38 -45.81
CA HIS A 652 -11.49 -21.42 -46.94
C HIS A 652 -10.26 -20.53 -46.67
N PRO A 653 -9.22 -21.00 -45.97
CA PRO A 653 -8.04 -20.19 -45.63
C PRO A 653 -7.26 -19.66 -46.85
N THR A 654 -7.35 -20.36 -47.98
CA THR A 654 -6.78 -19.93 -49.28
C THR A 654 -7.59 -18.82 -49.96
N TYR A 655 -8.77 -18.47 -49.44
CA TYR A 655 -9.61 -17.36 -49.90
C TYR A 655 -8.90 -16.00 -49.81
N HIS A 656 -7.93 -15.85 -48.90
CA HIS A 656 -7.13 -14.64 -48.80
C HIS A 656 -6.14 -14.46 -49.97
N SER A 657 -5.63 -15.55 -50.56
CA SER A 657 -4.56 -15.50 -51.58
C SER A 657 -4.92 -14.69 -52.84
N PRO A 658 -6.13 -14.79 -53.44
CA PRO A 658 -6.54 -13.92 -54.54
C PRO A 658 -6.68 -12.44 -54.15
N ILE A 659 -7.06 -12.16 -52.90
CA ILE A 659 -7.34 -10.80 -52.40
C ILE A 659 -6.05 -10.06 -52.04
N THR A 660 -5.08 -10.77 -51.45
CA THR A 660 -3.84 -10.18 -50.94
C THR A 660 -2.61 -10.42 -51.82
N LYS A 661 -2.74 -11.11 -52.96
CA LYS A 661 -1.63 -11.45 -53.88
C LYS A 661 -0.44 -12.18 -53.20
N LYS A 662 -0.68 -12.98 -52.15
CA LYS A 662 0.36 -13.74 -51.44
C LYS A 662 0.41 -15.20 -51.92
N ASP A 663 1.63 -15.67 -52.17
CA ASP A 663 1.97 -17.02 -52.65
C ASP A 663 2.05 -17.99 -51.46
N THR A 664 1.24 -19.06 -51.46
CA THR A 664 1.21 -20.07 -50.40
C THR A 664 2.37 -21.05 -50.56
N ARG A 665 3.51 -20.77 -49.93
CA ARG A 665 4.58 -21.76 -49.72
C ARG A 665 4.70 -22.07 -48.22
N CYS A 666 4.48 -23.34 -47.87
CA CYS A 666 4.82 -23.88 -46.56
C CYS A 666 6.35 -24.00 -46.45
N PHE A 667 6.93 -23.38 -45.43
CA PHE A 667 8.29 -23.70 -45.00
C PHE A 667 8.21 -24.78 -43.92
N PRO A 668 9.02 -25.85 -44.01
CA PRO A 668 9.09 -26.84 -42.94
C PRO A 668 9.74 -26.21 -41.71
N SER A 669 9.02 -26.19 -40.58
CA SER A 669 9.55 -25.80 -39.29
C SER A 669 10.20 -27.02 -38.62
N ASN A 670 11.52 -26.98 -38.42
CA ASN A 670 12.19 -27.98 -37.58
C ASN A 670 11.76 -27.79 -36.12
N VAL A 671 11.03 -28.77 -35.59
CA VAL A 671 10.59 -28.83 -34.21
C VAL A 671 11.76 -29.27 -33.34
N VAL A 672 12.32 -28.36 -32.54
CA VAL A 672 13.16 -28.76 -31.40
C VAL A 672 12.22 -29.09 -30.23
N ARG A 673 11.91 -30.38 -30.06
CA ARG A 673 11.35 -30.89 -28.80
C ARG A 673 12.44 -30.78 -27.74
N ALA A 674 12.05 -30.24 -26.58
CA ALA A 674 12.69 -30.30 -25.25
C ALA A 674 14.18 -30.69 -25.20
N LEU A 675 15.01 -29.84 -24.61
CA LEU A 675 16.43 -30.10 -24.34
C LEU A 675 16.59 -31.40 -23.52
N PRO A 676 17.09 -32.51 -24.12
CA PRO A 676 17.26 -33.78 -23.40
C PRO A 676 18.31 -33.71 -22.28
N SER A 677 19.15 -32.67 -22.30
CA SER A 677 20.25 -32.41 -21.38
C SER A 677 19.85 -31.66 -20.11
N LEU A 678 18.59 -31.24 -19.94
CA LEU A 678 18.15 -30.50 -18.75
C LEU A 678 17.95 -31.44 -17.56
N ASN A 679 18.70 -31.22 -16.48
CA ASN A 679 18.58 -32.01 -15.25
C ASN A 679 17.48 -31.45 -14.34
N LEU A 680 16.25 -31.92 -14.54
CA LEU A 680 15.08 -31.51 -13.75
C LEU A 680 15.10 -32.05 -12.31
N ASN A 681 15.81 -33.15 -12.04
CA ASN A 681 15.87 -33.75 -10.70
C ASN A 681 16.49 -32.77 -9.69
N VAL A 682 17.52 -32.04 -10.10
CA VAL A 682 18.19 -31.01 -9.29
C VAL A 682 17.22 -29.91 -8.84
N LEU A 683 16.24 -29.54 -9.68
CA LEU A 683 15.28 -28.48 -9.35
C LEU A 683 14.30 -28.91 -8.26
N SER A 684 13.86 -30.16 -8.26
CA SER A 684 12.86 -30.62 -7.28
C SER A 684 13.39 -30.71 -5.85
N SER A 685 14.70 -30.98 -5.68
CA SER A 685 15.34 -31.16 -4.38
C SER A 685 15.91 -29.87 -3.78
N ILE A 686 16.00 -28.79 -4.56
CA ILE A 686 16.71 -27.58 -4.14
C ILE A 686 15.92 -26.78 -3.11
N LYS A 687 16.61 -26.30 -2.08
CA LYS A 687 16.05 -25.44 -1.04
C LYS A 687 16.36 -23.98 -1.32
N CYS A 688 15.32 -23.19 -1.54
CA CYS A 688 15.45 -21.75 -1.78
C CYS A 688 15.02 -20.93 -0.55
N LEU A 689 15.91 -20.08 -0.07
CA LEU A 689 15.64 -19.08 0.96
C LEU A 689 15.36 -17.72 0.30
N LEU A 690 14.18 -17.16 0.53
CA LEU A 690 13.74 -15.88 -0.04
C LEU A 690 13.72 -14.83 1.07
N LEU A 691 14.71 -13.94 1.04
CA LEU A 691 14.81 -12.81 1.98
C LEU A 691 13.99 -11.64 1.44
N GLY A 692 12.77 -11.50 1.96
CA GLY A 692 11.75 -10.57 1.49
C GLY A 692 10.58 -11.28 0.81
N ALA A 693 9.38 -11.06 1.33
CA ALA A 693 8.09 -11.54 0.80
C ALA A 693 7.28 -10.38 0.20
N GLY A 694 7.97 -9.34 -0.28
CA GLY A 694 7.38 -8.22 -1.02
C GLY A 694 7.05 -8.57 -2.48
N THR A 695 7.06 -7.55 -3.36
CA THR A 695 6.69 -7.74 -4.78
C THR A 695 7.62 -8.74 -5.49
N LEU A 696 8.94 -8.60 -5.30
CA LEU A 696 9.92 -9.53 -5.87
C LEU A 696 9.78 -10.94 -5.28
N GLY A 697 9.65 -11.08 -3.96
CA GLY A 697 9.48 -12.38 -3.30
C GLY A 697 8.29 -13.17 -3.82
N CYS A 698 7.16 -12.50 -4.04
CA CYS A 698 5.98 -13.11 -4.64
C CYS A 698 6.22 -13.57 -6.09
N GLN A 699 6.89 -12.76 -6.91
CA GLN A 699 7.15 -13.11 -8.32
C GLN A 699 8.21 -14.21 -8.49
N VAL A 700 9.29 -14.14 -7.70
CA VAL A 700 10.34 -15.17 -7.66
C VAL A 700 9.76 -16.50 -7.23
N SER A 701 9.01 -16.56 -6.11
CA SER A 701 8.44 -17.82 -5.63
C SER A 701 7.45 -18.46 -6.61
N ARG A 702 6.60 -17.68 -7.28
CA ARG A 702 5.72 -18.19 -8.34
C ARG A 702 6.52 -18.80 -9.49
N THR A 703 7.56 -18.10 -9.95
CA THR A 703 8.40 -18.58 -11.06
C THR A 703 9.22 -19.82 -10.66
N LEU A 704 9.72 -19.89 -9.42
CA LEU A 704 10.39 -21.08 -8.87
C LEU A 704 9.44 -22.29 -8.85
N MET A 705 8.21 -22.10 -8.37
CA MET A 705 7.19 -23.15 -8.32
C MET A 705 6.81 -23.66 -9.72
N ASP A 706 6.72 -22.77 -10.71
CA ASP A 706 6.46 -23.15 -12.10
C ASP A 706 7.64 -23.94 -12.73
N TRP A 707 8.87 -23.65 -12.31
CA TRP A 707 10.05 -24.48 -12.58
C TRP A 707 10.07 -25.83 -11.83
N GLY A 708 9.11 -26.06 -10.93
CA GLY A 708 8.97 -27.30 -10.16
C GLY A 708 9.73 -27.33 -8.84
N ILE A 709 10.28 -26.20 -8.39
CA ILE A 709 10.98 -26.07 -7.09
C ILE A 709 9.93 -26.02 -5.97
N ARG A 710 10.04 -26.94 -5.00
CA ARG A 710 9.04 -27.13 -3.94
C ARG A 710 9.43 -26.60 -2.58
N ASN A 711 10.74 -26.56 -2.29
CA ASN A 711 11.27 -26.16 -0.99
C ASN A 711 11.56 -24.66 -0.96
N ILE A 712 10.63 -23.88 -0.41
CA ILE A 712 10.72 -22.41 -0.36
C ILE A 712 10.51 -21.90 1.06
N THR A 713 11.50 -21.21 1.61
CA THR A 713 11.40 -20.53 2.91
C THR A 713 11.37 -19.03 2.72
N PHE A 714 10.35 -18.36 3.24
CA PHE A 714 10.29 -16.90 3.27
C PHE A 714 10.81 -16.34 4.59
N VAL A 715 11.54 -15.24 4.51
CA VAL A 715 11.92 -14.42 5.67
C VAL A 715 11.38 -13.00 5.45
N ASP A 716 10.43 -12.56 6.26
CA ASP A 716 9.86 -11.21 6.21
C ASP A 716 9.18 -10.88 7.55
N TYR A 717 9.46 -9.70 8.12
CA TYR A 717 8.83 -9.25 9.36
C TYR A 717 7.54 -8.44 9.13
N GLY A 718 7.31 -7.99 7.90
CA GLY A 718 6.23 -7.10 7.54
C GLY A 718 4.87 -7.77 7.52
N LYS A 719 3.82 -6.97 7.67
CA LYS A 719 2.42 -7.39 7.51
C LYS A 719 1.89 -6.99 6.14
N VAL A 720 0.93 -7.75 5.62
CA VAL A 720 0.23 -7.43 4.38
C VAL A 720 -0.60 -6.15 4.60
N ALA A 721 -0.28 -5.09 3.87
CA ALA A 721 -1.06 -3.86 3.88
C ALA A 721 -2.11 -3.85 2.77
N MET A 722 -3.16 -3.03 2.91
CA MET A 722 -4.26 -2.92 1.92
C MET A 722 -3.79 -2.61 0.49
N SER A 723 -2.65 -1.94 0.33
CA SER A 723 -2.08 -1.60 -0.99
C SER A 723 -1.21 -2.72 -1.61
N ASN A 724 -0.97 -3.81 -0.87
CA ASN A 724 -0.05 -4.87 -1.27
C ASN A 724 -0.64 -5.86 -2.28
N PRO A 725 -1.88 -6.39 -2.13
CA PRO A 725 -2.41 -7.46 -2.98
C PRO A 725 -2.34 -7.20 -4.50
N VAL A 726 -2.53 -5.94 -4.92
CA VAL A 726 -2.46 -5.55 -6.33
C VAL A 726 -1.05 -5.63 -6.94
N ARG A 727 0.01 -5.56 -6.12
CA ARG A 727 1.42 -5.63 -6.56
C ARG A 727 2.13 -6.92 -6.12
N GLN A 728 1.65 -7.56 -5.07
CA GLN A 728 2.28 -8.72 -4.42
C GLN A 728 1.41 -9.96 -4.69
N SER A 729 1.81 -10.75 -5.68
CA SER A 729 0.96 -11.72 -6.37
C SER A 729 0.51 -12.93 -5.53
N LEU A 730 0.99 -13.08 -4.30
CA LEU A 730 0.55 -14.13 -3.39
C LEU A 730 -0.61 -13.70 -2.48
N TYR A 731 -0.88 -12.40 -2.33
CA TYR A 731 -1.84 -11.91 -1.34
C TYR A 731 -3.18 -11.53 -1.96
N THR A 732 -4.20 -11.58 -1.12
CA THR A 732 -5.55 -11.09 -1.36
C THR A 732 -5.92 -10.04 -0.32
N PHE A 733 -7.08 -9.41 -0.48
CA PHE A 733 -7.59 -8.46 0.50
C PHE A 733 -7.83 -9.10 1.88
N GLU A 734 -8.19 -10.38 1.92
CA GLU A 734 -8.43 -11.13 3.17
C GLU A 734 -7.16 -11.36 3.99
N ASP A 735 -5.98 -11.33 3.37
CA ASP A 735 -4.72 -11.54 4.06
C ASP A 735 -4.20 -10.26 4.74
N CYS A 736 -4.89 -9.13 4.61
CA CYS A 736 -4.45 -7.85 5.17
C CYS A 736 -4.37 -7.90 6.71
N GLY A 737 -3.22 -7.53 7.25
CA GLY A 737 -2.91 -7.62 8.69
C GLY A 737 -2.16 -8.89 9.09
N GLU A 738 -2.16 -9.94 8.26
CA GLU A 738 -1.31 -11.13 8.47
C GLU A 738 0.16 -10.82 8.18
N PHE A 739 1.08 -11.57 8.79
CA PHE A 739 2.49 -11.51 8.45
C PHE A 739 2.73 -12.04 7.04
N LYS A 740 3.47 -11.29 6.22
CA LYS A 740 3.72 -11.61 4.81
C LYS A 740 4.32 -12.99 4.61
N ALA A 741 5.33 -13.36 5.42
CA ALA A 741 5.96 -14.67 5.34
C ALA A 741 4.96 -15.82 5.56
N VAL A 742 3.99 -15.64 6.46
CA VAL A 742 2.96 -16.66 6.77
C VAL A 742 1.91 -16.71 5.66
N ALA A 743 1.39 -15.54 5.24
CA ALA A 743 0.42 -15.43 4.15
C ALA A 743 0.97 -16.00 2.84
N ALA A 744 2.25 -15.79 2.55
CA ALA A 744 2.90 -16.31 1.35
C ALA A 744 2.94 -17.84 1.34
N VAL A 745 3.26 -18.47 2.47
CA VAL A 745 3.25 -19.93 2.63
C VAL A 745 1.86 -20.52 2.41
N LYS A 746 0.85 -19.90 3.05
CA LYS A 746 -0.57 -20.29 2.88
C LYS A 746 -0.98 -20.22 1.40
N SER A 747 -0.64 -19.12 0.72
CA SER A 747 -0.94 -18.91 -0.69
C SER A 747 -0.26 -19.94 -1.60
N LEU A 748 1.04 -20.22 -1.40
CA LEU A 748 1.74 -21.26 -2.19
C LEU A 748 1.08 -22.64 -2.04
N LYS A 749 0.64 -23.00 -0.83
CA LYS A 749 -0.06 -24.28 -0.59
C LYS A 749 -1.45 -24.32 -1.19
N GLN A 750 -2.16 -23.18 -1.26
CA GLN A 750 -3.43 -23.08 -1.99
C GLN A 750 -3.23 -23.25 -3.50
N ILE A 751 -2.13 -22.75 -4.06
CA ILE A 751 -1.81 -22.87 -5.48
C ILE A 751 -1.40 -24.31 -5.81
N PHE A 752 -0.49 -24.87 -5.03
CA PHE A 752 0.00 -26.24 -5.20
C PHE A 752 0.15 -26.92 -3.83
N PRO A 753 -0.78 -27.82 -3.45
CA PRO A 753 -0.80 -28.44 -2.11
C PRO A 753 0.47 -29.19 -1.71
N ALA A 754 1.27 -29.65 -2.68
CA ALA A 754 2.54 -30.35 -2.43
C ALA A 754 3.76 -29.42 -2.24
N MET A 755 3.54 -28.11 -2.04
CA MET A 755 4.62 -27.18 -1.71
C MET A 755 5.17 -27.41 -0.30
N GLU A 756 6.48 -27.56 -0.21
CA GLU A 756 7.25 -27.66 1.03
C GLU A 756 7.71 -26.26 1.45
N SER A 757 6.75 -25.41 1.81
CA SER A 757 7.01 -24.01 2.14
C SER A 757 6.94 -23.71 3.64
N SER A 758 7.85 -22.84 4.10
CA SER A 758 7.92 -22.35 5.48
C SER A 758 8.11 -20.83 5.54
N GLY A 759 7.71 -20.20 6.64
CA GLY A 759 7.70 -18.76 6.79
C GLY A 759 8.29 -18.36 8.14
N VAL A 760 9.29 -17.48 8.11
CA VAL A 760 10.00 -16.99 9.28
C VAL A 760 9.73 -15.50 9.42
N VAL A 761 9.06 -15.12 10.51
CA VAL A 761 8.80 -13.73 10.86
C VAL A 761 10.00 -13.21 11.64
N MET A 762 10.86 -12.44 10.97
CA MET A 762 12.15 -11.99 11.50
C MET A 762 12.60 -10.75 10.73
N ALA A 763 13.14 -9.77 11.45
CA ALA A 763 13.83 -8.63 10.84
C ALA A 763 15.30 -9.00 10.58
N ILE A 764 15.88 -8.48 9.49
CA ILE A 764 17.30 -8.66 9.20
C ILE A 764 18.04 -7.50 9.85
N PRO A 765 19.02 -7.75 10.74
CA PRO A 765 19.84 -6.69 11.32
C PRO A 765 20.59 -5.90 10.25
N MET A 766 20.58 -4.56 10.36
CA MET A 766 21.07 -3.65 9.32
C MET A 766 22.21 -2.76 9.84
N PRO A 767 23.32 -2.63 9.09
CA PRO A 767 24.35 -1.64 9.37
C PRO A 767 23.82 -0.21 9.43
N GLY A 768 24.33 0.57 10.39
CA GLY A 768 23.97 1.98 10.56
C GLY A 768 22.75 2.23 11.46
N HIS A 769 22.06 1.19 11.92
CA HIS A 769 20.97 1.29 12.89
C HIS A 769 21.47 0.87 14.28
N PRO A 770 21.90 1.82 15.15
CA PRO A 770 22.50 1.48 16.42
C PRO A 770 21.47 0.81 17.34
N ILE A 771 21.85 -0.31 17.93
CA ILE A 771 21.00 -1.08 18.83
C ILE A 771 21.35 -0.74 20.29
N SER A 772 20.33 -0.74 21.15
CA SER A 772 20.57 -0.50 22.58
C SER A 772 21.22 -1.74 23.22
N ARG A 773 21.96 -1.55 24.32
CA ARG A 773 22.56 -2.67 25.08
C ARG A 773 21.55 -3.73 25.53
N LYS A 774 20.26 -3.37 25.64
CA LYS A 774 19.20 -4.31 26.03
C LYS A 774 18.76 -5.21 24.88
N ASP A 775 19.02 -4.79 23.64
CA ASP A 775 18.57 -5.48 22.43
C ASP A 775 19.70 -6.30 21.76
N GLU A 776 20.95 -6.14 22.19
CA GLU A 776 22.13 -6.82 21.63
C GLU A 776 21.95 -8.35 21.56
N ASP A 777 21.54 -8.99 22.64
CA ASP A 777 21.34 -10.45 22.70
C ASP A 777 20.26 -10.92 21.71
N SER A 778 19.16 -10.16 21.59
CA SER A 778 18.07 -10.47 20.65
C SER A 778 18.53 -10.35 19.21
N VAL A 779 19.27 -9.28 18.87
CA VAL A 779 19.77 -9.03 17.52
C VAL A 779 20.82 -10.06 17.13
N LEU A 780 21.69 -10.47 18.06
CA LEU A 780 22.65 -11.55 17.82
C LEU A 780 21.95 -12.91 17.63
N ALA A 781 20.84 -13.17 18.34
CA ALA A 781 20.02 -14.36 18.10
C ALA A 781 19.42 -14.35 16.68
N ASP A 782 18.94 -13.20 16.20
CA ASP A 782 18.45 -13.05 14.82
C ASP A 782 19.57 -13.23 13.78
N CYS A 783 20.76 -12.65 14.02
CA CYS A 783 21.95 -12.88 13.19
C CYS A 783 22.29 -14.37 13.08
N LYS A 784 22.30 -15.08 14.22
CA LYS A 784 22.57 -16.52 14.27
C LYS A 784 21.52 -17.31 13.51
N ARG A 785 20.24 -17.01 13.73
CA ARG A 785 19.12 -17.65 13.05
C ARG A 785 19.19 -17.45 11.53
N LEU A 786 19.58 -16.26 11.07
CA LEU A 786 19.78 -15.99 9.65
C LEU A 786 20.96 -16.81 9.08
N SER A 787 22.06 -16.97 9.81
CA SER A 787 23.18 -17.84 9.41
C SER A 787 22.72 -19.30 9.26
N GLU A 788 22.01 -19.83 10.25
CA GLU A 788 21.47 -21.20 10.21
C GLU A 788 20.52 -21.42 9.02
N LEU A 789 19.69 -20.43 8.71
CA LEU A 789 18.83 -20.47 7.52
C LEU A 789 19.65 -20.47 6.23
N ILE A 790 20.67 -19.61 6.10
CA ILE A 790 21.52 -19.57 4.91
C ILE A 790 22.29 -20.89 4.73
N GLU A 791 22.82 -21.45 5.81
CA GLU A 791 23.57 -22.71 5.79
C GLU A 791 22.70 -23.92 5.41
N SER A 792 21.45 -23.95 5.90
CA SER A 792 20.51 -25.05 5.64
C SER A 792 19.84 -25.03 4.26
N HIS A 793 19.99 -23.95 3.49
CA HIS A 793 19.45 -23.80 2.14
C HIS A 793 20.56 -23.83 1.08
N ASP A 794 20.20 -24.12 -0.17
CA ASP A 794 21.17 -24.23 -1.28
C ASP A 794 21.35 -22.88 -1.99
N VAL A 795 20.26 -22.12 -2.07
CA VAL A 795 20.18 -20.85 -2.80
C VAL A 795 19.51 -19.80 -1.95
N VAL A 796 20.07 -18.59 -1.95
CA VAL A 796 19.52 -17.43 -1.25
C VAL A 796 19.16 -16.34 -2.25
N PHE A 797 17.90 -15.89 -2.22
CA PHE A 797 17.43 -14.74 -2.96
C PHE A 797 17.42 -13.50 -2.06
N LEU A 798 18.15 -12.46 -2.46
CA LEU A 798 18.21 -11.16 -1.78
C LEU A 798 17.18 -10.21 -2.40
N LEU A 799 15.98 -10.14 -1.81
CA LEU A 799 14.81 -9.46 -2.37
C LEU A 799 14.25 -8.37 -1.43
N THR A 800 15.07 -7.91 -0.48
CA THR A 800 14.71 -6.87 0.47
C THR A 800 14.60 -5.49 -0.21
N ASP A 801 14.03 -4.51 0.48
CA ASP A 801 13.72 -3.18 -0.06
C ASP A 801 14.76 -2.10 0.30
N THR A 802 15.79 -2.43 1.08
CA THR A 802 16.86 -1.49 1.47
C THR A 802 18.25 -2.01 1.10
N ARG A 803 19.24 -1.11 1.02
CA ARG A 803 20.63 -1.48 0.69
C ARG A 803 21.27 -2.23 1.86
N GLU A 804 21.10 -1.67 3.05
CA GLU A 804 21.62 -2.12 4.33
C GLU A 804 21.12 -3.52 4.73
N SER A 805 19.84 -3.85 4.47
CA SER A 805 19.31 -5.21 4.71
C SER A 805 19.92 -6.29 3.81
N ARG A 806 20.56 -5.92 2.68
CA ARG A 806 21.27 -6.88 1.82
C ARG A 806 22.66 -7.23 2.33
N TRP A 807 23.24 -6.43 3.23
CA TRP A 807 24.64 -6.56 3.64
C TRP A 807 24.93 -7.86 4.36
N LEU A 808 24.26 -8.09 5.50
CA LEU A 808 24.49 -9.28 6.33
C LEU A 808 24.25 -10.59 5.54
N PRO A 809 23.14 -10.74 4.80
CA PRO A 809 22.97 -11.89 3.92
C PRO A 809 24.07 -12.06 2.88
N SER A 810 24.59 -10.98 2.30
CA SER A 810 25.66 -11.04 1.30
C SER A 810 26.97 -11.56 1.91
N LEU A 811 27.32 -11.06 3.10
CA LEU A 811 28.46 -11.53 3.89
C LEU A 811 28.32 -13.02 4.22
N LEU A 812 27.17 -13.43 4.77
CA LEU A 812 26.93 -14.81 5.19
C LEU A 812 26.96 -15.77 3.98
N CYS A 813 26.38 -15.38 2.84
CA CYS A 813 26.45 -16.18 1.61
C CYS A 813 27.90 -16.31 1.09
N ALA A 814 28.69 -15.23 1.15
CA ALA A 814 30.10 -15.29 0.79
C ALA A 814 30.88 -16.20 1.75
N ASN A 815 30.65 -16.08 3.06
CA ASN A 815 31.31 -16.93 4.06
C ASN A 815 30.99 -18.42 3.87
N ALA A 816 29.72 -18.76 3.66
CA ALA A 816 29.23 -20.13 3.51
C ALA A 816 29.28 -20.67 2.06
N ASN A 817 29.81 -19.89 1.11
CA ASN A 817 29.85 -20.21 -0.32
C ASN A 817 28.49 -20.64 -0.92
N LYS A 818 27.41 -19.95 -0.52
CA LYS A 818 26.05 -20.19 -1.02
C LYS A 818 25.75 -19.40 -2.28
N ILE A 819 24.95 -19.98 -3.18
CA ILE A 819 24.49 -19.28 -4.39
C ILE A 819 23.57 -18.14 -3.95
N ALA A 820 23.97 -16.90 -4.20
CA ALA A 820 23.15 -15.72 -3.93
C ALA A 820 22.70 -15.05 -5.23
N ILE A 821 21.38 -14.90 -5.40
CA ILE A 821 20.77 -14.13 -6.48
C ILE A 821 20.16 -12.87 -5.89
N ASN A 822 20.62 -11.71 -6.33
CA ASN A 822 20.15 -10.42 -5.88
C ASN A 822 19.28 -9.77 -6.96
N ALA A 823 18.09 -9.32 -6.58
CA ALA A 823 17.23 -8.52 -7.43
C ALA A 823 16.85 -7.22 -6.71
N ALA A 824 16.89 -6.11 -7.45
CA ALA A 824 16.55 -4.79 -6.95
C ALA A 824 15.77 -4.00 -8.02
N LEU A 825 14.84 -3.16 -7.55
CA LEU A 825 14.00 -2.32 -8.38
C LEU A 825 14.29 -0.84 -8.09
N GLY A 826 14.49 -0.07 -9.15
CA GLY A 826 14.33 1.38 -9.14
C GLY A 826 12.92 1.77 -9.57
N PHE A 827 12.69 3.05 -9.85
CA PHE A 827 11.38 3.55 -10.29
C PHE A 827 10.93 2.94 -11.64
N ASP A 828 11.81 2.97 -12.64
CA ASP A 828 11.58 2.50 -14.02
C ASP A 828 12.65 1.49 -14.51
N SER A 829 13.60 1.14 -13.64
CA SER A 829 14.74 0.28 -13.92
C SER A 829 14.85 -0.86 -12.92
N TYR A 830 15.58 -1.91 -13.30
CA TYR A 830 15.82 -3.08 -12.47
C TYR A 830 17.25 -3.60 -12.61
N MET A 831 17.69 -4.32 -11.59
CA MET A 831 18.96 -5.03 -11.57
C MET A 831 18.72 -6.45 -11.07
N VAL A 832 19.30 -7.43 -11.76
CA VAL A 832 19.36 -8.83 -11.35
C VAL A 832 20.80 -9.29 -11.47
N MET A 833 21.38 -9.88 -10.44
CA MET A 833 22.74 -10.40 -10.49
C MET A 833 22.91 -11.65 -9.63
N ARG A 834 23.89 -12.47 -9.99
CA ARG A 834 24.40 -13.53 -9.12
C ARG A 834 25.69 -13.05 -8.44
N HIS A 835 25.86 -13.30 -7.15
CA HIS A 835 27.13 -13.01 -6.50
C HIS A 835 28.17 -14.06 -6.92
N GLY A 836 29.44 -13.67 -6.97
CA GLY A 836 30.53 -14.64 -7.07
C GLY A 836 30.66 -15.51 -5.83
N ALA A 837 31.40 -16.62 -5.97
CA ALA A 837 31.82 -17.45 -4.83
C ALA A 837 32.49 -16.58 -3.76
N GLY A 838 32.56 -17.03 -2.52
CA GLY A 838 33.32 -16.37 -1.47
C GLY A 838 34.82 -16.71 -1.50
N PRO A 839 35.62 -16.03 -0.66
CA PRO A 839 37.00 -16.41 -0.42
C PRO A 839 37.11 -17.77 0.30
N ILE A 840 37.96 -18.67 -0.23
CA ILE A 840 38.20 -20.02 0.30
C ILE A 840 39.31 -19.97 1.35
N SER A 841 39.08 -20.52 2.53
CA SER A 841 40.10 -20.71 3.57
C SER A 841 41.15 -21.74 3.13
N LEU A 842 42.44 -21.41 3.29
CA LEU A 842 43.61 -22.21 2.92
C LEU A 842 43.76 -23.59 3.64
N SER A 843 42.73 -24.07 4.35
CA SER A 843 42.77 -25.26 5.21
C SER A 843 42.01 -26.49 4.69
N ASP A 844 41.27 -26.41 3.57
CA ASP A 844 40.60 -27.58 3.00
C ASP A 844 41.48 -28.27 1.94
N ASP A 845 41.83 -29.54 2.20
CA ASP A 845 42.64 -30.49 1.43
C ASP A 845 42.57 -30.40 -0.11
N THR A 846 43.21 -29.38 -0.68
CA THR A 846 43.47 -29.29 -2.12
C THR A 846 44.94 -28.95 -2.41
N GLN A 847 45.84 -29.83 -1.95
CA GLN A 847 47.20 -29.91 -2.49
C GLN A 847 47.28 -30.57 -3.89
N ASN A 848 46.15 -30.95 -4.51
CA ASN A 848 46.13 -31.68 -5.78
C ASN A 848 45.42 -30.97 -6.96
N LEU A 849 45.16 -29.66 -6.86
CA LEU A 849 44.86 -28.85 -8.03
C LEU A 849 45.84 -27.69 -8.05
N ASP A 850 46.67 -27.65 -9.10
CA ASP A 850 47.69 -26.64 -9.38
C ASP A 850 47.02 -25.24 -9.55
N MET A 851 46.61 -24.63 -8.44
CA MET A 851 45.91 -23.33 -8.35
C MET A 851 46.85 -22.14 -8.59
N ASN A 852 48.17 -22.38 -8.71
CA ASN A 852 49.18 -21.35 -8.89
C ASN A 852 49.46 -20.97 -10.35
N LYS A 853 48.67 -21.42 -11.33
CA LYS A 853 48.89 -21.11 -12.77
C LYS A 853 47.79 -20.35 -13.50
N THR A 854 46.66 -20.00 -12.89
CA THR A 854 45.71 -19.05 -13.51
C THR A 854 45.05 -18.14 -12.48
N ASN A 855 45.37 -16.86 -12.56
CA ASN A 855 44.73 -15.74 -11.89
C ASN A 855 43.23 -15.65 -12.29
N LYS A 856 42.37 -16.55 -11.80
CA LYS A 856 40.94 -16.53 -12.11
C LYS A 856 40.23 -15.56 -11.15
N GLN A 857 39.98 -14.35 -11.63
CA GLN A 857 39.22 -13.32 -10.90
C GLN A 857 37.79 -13.79 -10.59
N ARG A 858 37.37 -13.57 -9.34
CA ARG A 858 36.06 -13.93 -8.78
C ARG A 858 35.04 -12.85 -9.14
N LEU A 859 33.79 -13.25 -9.42
CA LEU A 859 32.72 -12.28 -9.69
C LEU A 859 32.39 -11.46 -8.44
N GLY A 860 31.98 -10.21 -8.67
CA GLY A 860 31.60 -9.30 -7.59
C GLY A 860 30.28 -9.65 -6.91
N CYS A 861 30.02 -9.01 -5.78
CA CYS A 861 28.68 -8.95 -5.18
C CYS A 861 28.07 -7.56 -5.42
N TYR A 862 26.85 -7.35 -4.94
CA TYR A 862 26.14 -6.06 -5.02
C TYR A 862 26.96 -4.86 -4.50
N PHE A 863 27.76 -5.07 -3.45
CA PHE A 863 28.58 -4.02 -2.81
C PHE A 863 29.96 -3.83 -3.47
N CYS A 864 30.30 -4.54 -4.55
CA CYS A 864 31.58 -4.34 -5.26
C CYS A 864 31.56 -3.14 -6.22
N ASN A 865 30.39 -2.65 -6.60
CA ASN A 865 30.24 -1.58 -7.59
C ASN A 865 30.15 -0.18 -6.97
N ASP A 866 30.45 -0.03 -5.68
CA ASP A 866 30.31 1.22 -4.94
C ASP A 866 31.44 1.39 -3.92
N VAL A 867 31.74 2.64 -3.56
CA VAL A 867 32.80 3.06 -2.63
C VAL A 867 32.26 3.53 -1.27
N VAL A 868 30.99 3.27 -0.98
CA VAL A 868 30.32 3.67 0.27
C VAL A 868 29.76 2.44 1.01
N ALA A 869 30.01 2.35 2.31
CA ALA A 869 29.42 1.31 3.16
C ALA A 869 27.89 1.48 3.28
N PRO A 870 27.14 0.39 3.49
CA PRO A 870 25.73 0.50 3.85
C PRO A 870 25.58 1.26 5.18
N GLN A 871 24.72 2.28 5.19
CA GLN A 871 24.38 3.11 6.34
C GLN A 871 22.85 3.26 6.41
N ASP A 872 22.34 3.82 7.52
CA ASP A 872 20.90 4.05 7.72
C ASP A 872 20.35 4.97 6.64
N SER A 873 19.50 4.40 5.78
CA SER A 873 18.80 5.14 4.73
C SER A 873 17.32 5.36 5.05
N MET A 874 16.86 4.95 6.24
CA MET A 874 15.44 4.80 6.58
C MET A 874 14.94 5.79 7.62
N THR A 875 15.74 6.16 8.63
CA THR A 875 15.26 6.92 9.81
C THR A 875 14.74 8.32 9.46
N ASP A 876 15.29 8.97 8.42
CA ASP A 876 14.85 10.30 7.97
C ASP A 876 13.88 10.27 6.77
N ARG A 877 13.38 9.08 6.39
CA ARG A 877 12.43 8.98 5.27
C ARG A 877 11.06 9.52 5.65
N THR A 878 10.59 10.50 4.90
CA THR A 878 9.19 10.95 4.94
C THR A 878 8.23 9.82 4.53
N LEU A 879 6.95 9.90 4.93
CA LEU A 879 5.96 8.86 4.65
C LEU A 879 5.85 8.48 3.15
N ASP A 880 6.03 9.46 2.26
CA ASP A 880 6.11 9.24 0.82
C ASP A 880 7.37 8.45 0.41
N GLN A 881 8.51 8.62 1.09
CA GLN A 881 9.80 7.92 0.87
C GLN A 881 9.81 6.48 1.41
N GLN A 882 8.90 6.14 2.32
CA GLN A 882 8.76 4.79 2.87
C GLN A 882 8.00 3.83 1.93
N CYS A 883 7.27 4.36 0.94
CA CYS A 883 6.55 3.54 -0.02
C CYS A 883 7.44 3.10 -1.19
N THR A 884 7.41 1.81 -1.55
CA THR A 884 7.98 1.33 -2.82
C THR A 884 7.18 1.89 -3.99
N VAL A 885 7.74 2.86 -4.69
CA VAL A 885 7.16 3.53 -5.86
C VAL A 885 7.90 3.04 -7.09
N THR A 886 7.31 2.08 -7.80
CA THR A 886 7.91 1.42 -8.97
C THR A 886 6.83 1.13 -10.00
N ARG A 887 7.15 1.22 -11.29
CA ARG A 887 6.24 0.78 -12.36
C ARG A 887 5.82 -0.69 -12.15
N PRO A 888 4.51 -1.02 -12.17
CA PRO A 888 4.01 -2.37 -11.93
C PRO A 888 4.66 -3.48 -12.75
N GLY A 889 5.09 -3.21 -13.99
CA GLY A 889 5.72 -4.22 -14.85
C GLY A 889 7.15 -4.63 -14.43
N LEU A 890 7.82 -3.89 -13.54
CA LEU A 890 9.23 -4.17 -13.21
C LEU A 890 9.43 -5.45 -12.41
N ALA A 891 8.61 -5.70 -11.39
CA ALA A 891 8.78 -6.85 -10.51
C ALA A 891 8.58 -8.20 -11.22
N PRO A 892 7.56 -8.38 -12.09
CA PRO A 892 7.45 -9.57 -12.93
C PRO A 892 8.68 -9.81 -13.80
N ILE A 893 9.22 -8.76 -14.44
CA ILE A 893 10.42 -8.87 -15.30
C ILE A 893 11.63 -9.29 -14.47
N ALA A 894 11.93 -8.56 -13.39
CA ALA A 894 13.11 -8.82 -12.57
C ALA A 894 13.03 -10.18 -11.85
N GLY A 895 11.85 -10.55 -11.33
CA GLY A 895 11.62 -11.84 -10.68
C GLY A 895 11.81 -13.01 -11.63
N ALA A 896 11.27 -12.91 -12.85
CA ALA A 896 11.48 -13.92 -13.89
C ALA A 896 12.95 -14.06 -14.27
N LEU A 897 13.64 -12.95 -14.54
CA LEU A 897 15.07 -12.96 -14.89
C LEU A 897 15.94 -13.53 -13.76
N ALA A 898 15.61 -13.27 -12.49
CA ALA A 898 16.32 -13.81 -11.33
C ALA A 898 16.24 -15.34 -11.27
N VAL A 899 15.05 -15.91 -11.51
CA VAL A 899 14.87 -17.37 -11.53
C VAL A 899 15.51 -17.99 -12.77
N GLU A 900 15.36 -17.38 -13.94
CA GLU A 900 16.03 -17.87 -15.16
C GLU A 900 17.56 -17.85 -15.02
N LEU A 901 18.11 -16.85 -14.33
CA LEU A 901 19.54 -16.80 -13.99
C LEU A 901 19.93 -17.93 -13.05
N LEU A 902 19.14 -18.19 -12.00
CA LEU A 902 19.38 -19.31 -11.09
C LEU A 902 19.40 -20.65 -11.82
N VAL A 903 18.35 -20.95 -12.59
CA VAL A 903 18.25 -22.25 -13.28
C VAL A 903 19.47 -22.48 -14.15
N LYS A 904 19.98 -21.45 -14.82
CA LYS A 904 21.24 -21.57 -15.59
C LYS A 904 22.46 -21.84 -14.71
N VAL A 905 22.60 -21.20 -13.55
CA VAL A 905 23.69 -21.50 -12.60
C VAL A 905 23.65 -22.96 -12.16
N LEU A 906 22.46 -23.50 -11.87
CA LEU A 906 22.29 -24.88 -11.41
C LEU A 906 22.59 -25.93 -12.47
N GLN A 907 22.38 -25.59 -13.75
CA GLN A 907 22.66 -26.48 -14.87
C GLN A 907 24.10 -26.35 -15.39
N HIS A 908 24.82 -25.29 -14.99
CA HIS A 908 26.19 -25.06 -15.42
C HIS A 908 27.18 -25.94 -14.62
N PRO A 909 28.11 -26.66 -15.27
CA PRO A 909 29.03 -27.59 -14.58
C PRO A 909 29.87 -26.94 -13.45
N LEU A 910 30.25 -25.68 -13.63
CA LEU A 910 31.03 -24.91 -12.63
C LEU A 910 30.17 -24.24 -11.54
N GLY A 911 28.83 -24.29 -11.63
CA GLY A 911 27.91 -23.70 -10.64
C GLY A 911 28.26 -22.25 -10.28
N ILE A 912 28.42 -21.98 -8.98
CA ILE A 912 28.78 -20.65 -8.44
C ILE A 912 30.11 -20.11 -8.98
N ASN A 913 31.03 -20.99 -9.40
CA ASN A 913 32.34 -20.64 -9.94
C ASN A 913 32.33 -20.37 -11.45
N ALA A 914 31.17 -20.44 -12.10
CA ALA A 914 31.04 -20.13 -13.52
C ALA A 914 31.38 -18.67 -13.82
N LYS A 915 32.14 -18.42 -14.89
CA LYS A 915 32.48 -17.08 -15.37
C LYS A 915 31.22 -16.36 -15.90
N GLY A 916 31.21 -15.04 -15.86
CA GLY A 916 30.13 -14.25 -16.44
C GLY A 916 30.33 -14.06 -17.95
N GLU A 917 29.28 -14.31 -18.72
CA GLU A 917 29.27 -14.16 -20.18
C GLU A 917 28.49 -12.90 -20.60
N ASN A 918 28.91 -12.28 -21.70
CA ASN A 918 28.23 -11.13 -22.30
C ASN A 918 27.64 -11.49 -23.66
N SER A 919 26.48 -10.92 -23.98
CA SER A 919 25.78 -11.15 -25.25
C SER A 919 26.52 -10.65 -26.50
N SER A 920 27.60 -9.88 -26.36
CA SER A 920 28.40 -9.33 -27.47
C SER A 920 29.58 -10.20 -27.92
N VAL A 921 29.91 -11.27 -27.17
CA VAL A 921 31.15 -12.06 -27.38
C VAL A 921 30.87 -13.42 -28.06
N SER A 922 29.61 -13.78 -28.30
CA SER A 922 29.21 -15.08 -28.85
C SER A 922 29.29 -15.16 -30.39
N ASN A 923 30.41 -14.72 -30.99
CA ASN A 923 30.70 -14.88 -32.42
C ASN A 923 31.91 -15.79 -32.71
N GLY A 924 32.37 -16.58 -31.73
CA GLY A 924 33.43 -17.56 -31.91
C GLY A 924 32.96 -18.96 -31.50
N GLY A 925 32.85 -19.87 -32.47
CA GLY A 925 32.41 -21.25 -32.26
C GLY A 925 33.38 -22.05 -31.39
N ASN A 926 33.11 -22.11 -30.09
CA ASN A 926 33.64 -23.13 -29.19
C ASN A 926 32.47 -23.99 -28.68
N ASN A 927 32.64 -25.31 -28.74
CA ASN A 927 31.66 -26.37 -28.46
C ASN A 927 31.17 -26.48 -26.99
N ASP A 928 31.14 -25.37 -26.23
CA ASP A 928 30.67 -25.31 -24.83
C ASP A 928 29.30 -24.58 -24.71
N ASP A 929 28.47 -24.63 -25.75
CA ASP A 929 27.14 -24.01 -25.71
C ASP A 929 26.25 -24.69 -24.65
N SER A 930 26.10 -24.03 -23.51
CA SER A 930 25.11 -24.39 -22.49
C SER A 930 23.72 -24.50 -23.13
N PRO A 931 22.96 -25.57 -22.88
CA PRO A 931 21.67 -25.81 -23.53
C PRO A 931 20.64 -24.70 -23.22
N LEU A 932 20.88 -23.88 -22.19
CA LEU A 932 20.02 -22.77 -21.79
C LEU A 932 20.50 -21.39 -22.26
N GLY A 933 21.56 -21.31 -23.07
CA GLY A 933 22.19 -20.06 -23.54
C GLY A 933 23.15 -19.44 -22.52
N ILE A 934 23.49 -18.16 -22.69
CA ILE A 934 24.57 -17.50 -21.94
C ILE A 934 24.30 -17.41 -20.42
N LEU A 935 25.35 -17.41 -19.61
CA LEU A 935 25.30 -17.22 -18.15
C LEU A 935 25.90 -15.87 -17.73
N PRO A 936 25.10 -14.78 -17.67
CA PRO A 936 25.60 -13.47 -17.30
C PRO A 936 25.92 -13.37 -15.81
N HIS A 937 26.72 -12.38 -15.44
CA HIS A 937 26.92 -12.00 -14.03
C HIS A 937 25.79 -11.08 -13.55
N GLN A 938 25.55 -9.99 -14.29
CA GLN A 938 24.58 -8.97 -13.96
C GLN A 938 23.74 -8.60 -15.18
N ILE A 939 22.44 -8.37 -14.96
CA ILE A 939 21.46 -7.90 -15.93
C ILE A 939 20.91 -6.59 -15.39
N ARG A 940 20.95 -5.53 -16.20
CA ARG A 940 20.29 -4.25 -15.92
C ARG A 940 19.34 -3.93 -17.05
N GLY A 941 18.16 -3.41 -16.72
CA GLY A 941 17.21 -3.00 -17.73
C GLY A 941 16.38 -1.80 -17.32
N SER A 942 15.83 -1.14 -18.33
CA SER A 942 14.89 -0.03 -18.19
C SER A 942 13.63 -0.34 -19.00
N VAL A 943 12.48 -0.08 -18.39
CA VAL A 943 11.18 -0.18 -19.06
C VAL A 943 10.92 1.08 -19.90
N SER A 944 11.30 2.26 -19.41
CA SER A 944 11.12 3.54 -20.12
C SER A 944 11.92 3.59 -21.42
N GLN A 945 13.10 2.98 -21.46
CA GLN A 945 13.94 2.88 -22.66
C GLN A 945 13.74 1.58 -23.44
N CYS A 946 12.88 0.67 -22.95
CA CYS A 946 12.74 -0.70 -23.46
C CYS A 946 14.09 -1.39 -23.73
N SER A 947 15.10 -1.15 -22.89
CA SER A 947 16.48 -1.64 -23.05
C SER A 947 16.83 -2.69 -21.98
N GLN A 948 17.80 -3.53 -22.29
CA GLN A 948 18.39 -4.50 -21.35
C GLN A 948 19.84 -4.77 -21.74
N ILE A 949 20.74 -4.77 -20.76
CA ILE A 949 22.17 -5.00 -20.94
C ILE A 949 22.68 -6.04 -19.93
N THR A 950 23.69 -6.80 -20.35
CA THR A 950 24.46 -7.69 -19.48
C THR A 950 25.79 -7.05 -19.12
N LEU A 951 26.16 -7.09 -17.85
CA LEU A 951 27.40 -6.51 -17.32
C LEU A 951 28.21 -7.56 -16.57
N LEU A 952 29.53 -7.37 -16.59
CA LEU A 952 30.50 -8.15 -15.85
C LEU A 952 31.17 -7.25 -14.80
N GLY A 953 31.22 -7.70 -13.56
CA GLY A 953 31.86 -7.00 -12.45
C GLY A 953 32.67 -7.99 -11.64
N GLN A 954 33.90 -7.62 -11.30
CA GLN A 954 34.82 -8.46 -10.53
C GLN A 954 34.71 -8.12 -9.03
N ALA A 955 35.11 -9.06 -8.18
CA ALA A 955 35.20 -8.85 -6.75
C ALA A 955 36.27 -7.81 -6.44
N SER A 956 35.88 -6.76 -5.71
CA SER A 956 36.81 -5.73 -5.22
C SER A 956 37.45 -6.17 -3.91
N GLU A 957 38.75 -5.90 -3.76
CA GLU A 957 39.50 -6.12 -2.52
C GLU A 957 38.99 -5.20 -1.39
N SER A 958 38.50 -4.01 -1.74
CA SER A 958 37.90 -3.04 -0.79
C SER A 958 36.39 -3.23 -0.61
N CYS A 959 35.82 -4.36 -1.03
CA CYS A 959 34.38 -4.59 -0.87
C CYS A 959 34.01 -4.75 0.61
N THR A 960 32.97 -4.02 1.05
CA THR A 960 32.47 -4.03 2.44
C THR A 960 31.69 -5.29 2.83
N ALA A 961 31.47 -6.23 1.90
CA ALA A 961 30.71 -7.46 2.16
C ALA A 961 31.47 -8.74 1.80
N CYS A 962 32.04 -8.85 0.59
CA CYS A 962 32.60 -10.11 0.11
C CYS A 962 34.12 -10.12 -0.03
N SER A 963 34.85 -9.11 0.43
CA SER A 963 36.32 -9.10 0.39
C SER A 963 36.92 -10.16 1.32
N GLU A 964 38.14 -10.59 1.06
CA GLU A 964 38.88 -11.50 1.95
C GLU A 964 39.00 -10.92 3.35
N THR A 965 39.31 -9.61 3.45
CA THR A 965 39.45 -8.88 4.71
C THR A 965 38.19 -8.96 5.55
N VAL A 966 37.02 -8.64 4.97
CA VAL A 966 35.75 -8.64 5.70
C VAL A 966 35.33 -10.05 6.11
N VAL A 967 35.48 -11.04 5.22
CA VAL A 967 35.09 -12.42 5.51
C VAL A 967 36.02 -13.04 6.56
N SER A 968 37.32 -12.77 6.51
CA SER A 968 38.29 -13.22 7.51
C SER A 968 38.04 -12.59 8.88
N GLU A 969 37.77 -11.28 8.92
CA GLU A 969 37.43 -10.57 10.16
C GLU A 969 36.15 -11.15 10.80
N TYR A 970 35.12 -11.44 10.00
CA TYR A 970 33.91 -12.12 10.48
C TYR A 970 34.20 -13.53 11.03
N ARG A 971 35.05 -14.31 10.36
CA ARG A 971 35.45 -15.65 10.83
C ARG A 971 36.23 -15.61 12.14
N GLU A 972 37.06 -14.59 12.35
CA GLU A 972 37.87 -14.43 13.57
C GLU A 972 37.04 -13.89 14.75
N LYS A 973 36.23 -12.85 14.51
CA LYS A 973 35.56 -12.08 15.58
C LYS A 973 34.10 -12.44 15.79
N GLY A 974 33.43 -13.03 14.81
CA GLY A 974 32.04 -13.48 14.90
C GLY A 974 31.08 -12.38 15.36
N ASN A 975 30.43 -12.58 16.51
CA ASN A 975 29.42 -11.67 17.04
C ASN A 975 29.95 -10.26 17.33
N SER A 976 31.21 -10.11 17.76
CA SER A 976 31.76 -8.79 18.07
C SER A 976 31.90 -7.95 16.78
N PHE A 977 32.36 -8.55 15.69
CA PHE A 977 32.40 -7.91 14.37
C PHE A 977 31.00 -7.46 13.91
N LEU A 978 29.97 -8.31 14.07
CA LEU A 978 28.60 -7.96 13.70
C LEU A 978 28.08 -6.76 14.49
N LEU A 979 28.31 -6.72 15.80
CA LEU A 979 27.93 -5.58 16.63
C LEU A 979 28.67 -4.30 16.24
N GLU A 980 29.96 -4.39 15.91
CA GLU A 980 30.73 -3.22 15.44
C GLU A 980 30.20 -2.71 14.09
N ALA A 981 29.96 -3.60 13.14
CA ALA A 981 29.41 -3.24 11.83
C ALA A 981 27.99 -2.66 11.90
N ILE A 982 27.15 -3.14 12.83
CA ILE A 982 25.80 -2.61 13.04
C ILE A 982 25.83 -1.23 13.69
N ASN A 983 26.61 -1.08 14.77
CA ASN A 983 26.57 0.11 15.61
C ASN A 983 27.49 1.25 15.15
N LYS A 984 28.55 0.97 14.37
CA LYS A 984 29.54 1.98 13.92
C LYS A 984 29.46 2.17 12.40
N PRO A 985 28.90 3.28 11.89
CA PRO A 985 28.69 3.50 10.45
C PRO A 985 29.95 3.50 9.57
N THR A 986 31.13 3.83 10.12
CA THR A 986 32.40 3.88 9.36
C THR A 986 33.22 2.60 9.45
N TYR A 987 32.89 1.69 10.37
CA TYR A 987 33.75 0.55 10.70
C TYR A 987 34.09 -0.33 9.47
N LEU A 988 33.12 -0.57 8.59
CA LEU A 988 33.34 -1.33 7.37
C LEU A 988 34.19 -0.57 6.33
N GLU A 989 34.11 0.76 6.30
CA GLU A 989 34.93 1.59 5.40
C GLU A 989 36.38 1.63 5.89
N ASP A 990 36.55 1.74 7.20
CA ASP A 990 37.85 1.75 7.87
C ASP A 990 38.56 0.41 7.67
N LEU A 991 37.84 -0.71 7.88
CA LEU A 991 38.35 -2.07 7.69
C LEU A 991 38.78 -2.37 6.25
N THR A 992 38.11 -1.78 5.25
CA THR A 992 38.35 -2.08 3.82
C THR A 992 39.28 -1.07 3.13
N GLY A 993 39.77 -0.08 3.87
CA GLY A 993 40.61 1.00 3.31
C GLY A 993 39.83 2.00 2.45
N LEU A 994 38.50 1.95 2.43
CA LEU A 994 37.67 2.91 1.70
C LEU A 994 37.75 4.31 2.30
N THR A 995 37.91 4.42 3.61
CA THR A 995 38.09 5.72 4.28
C THR A 995 39.36 6.43 3.77
N GLU A 996 40.46 5.70 3.65
CA GLU A 996 41.72 6.21 3.11
C GLU A 996 41.58 6.60 1.63
N LEU A 997 40.89 5.76 0.84
CA LEU A 997 40.62 6.02 -0.58
C LEU A 997 39.78 7.28 -0.79
N LYS A 998 38.75 7.49 0.03
CA LYS A 998 37.93 8.73 0.00
C LYS A 998 38.75 9.96 0.39
N ASN A 999 39.58 9.85 1.42
CA ASN A 999 40.45 10.95 1.86
C ASN A 999 41.49 11.30 0.79
N ALA A 1000 42.08 10.30 0.13
CA ALA A 1000 43.01 10.50 -0.98
C ALA A 1000 42.32 11.18 -2.18
N ALA A 1001 41.12 10.74 -2.56
CA ALA A 1001 40.35 11.37 -3.64
C ALA A 1001 40.01 12.84 -3.34
N ASN A 1002 39.61 13.15 -2.10
CA ASN A 1002 39.30 14.52 -1.68
C ASN A 1002 40.54 15.43 -1.59
N SER A 1003 41.75 14.86 -1.55
CA SER A 1003 43.01 15.63 -1.55
C SER A 1003 43.47 16.05 -2.95
N PHE A 1004 42.88 15.50 -4.01
CA PHE A 1004 43.11 15.93 -5.41
C PHE A 1004 42.17 17.10 -5.75
N ASN A 1005 42.58 18.33 -5.47
CA ASN A 1005 42.02 19.52 -6.12
C ASN A 1005 42.60 19.63 -7.54
N LEU A 1006 41.77 19.39 -8.55
CA LEU A 1006 42.04 19.84 -9.91
C LEU A 1006 41.74 21.35 -9.95
N ASP A 1007 42.79 22.17 -10.07
CA ASP A 1007 42.66 23.56 -10.52
C ASP A 1007 42.07 23.50 -11.94
N TRP A 1008 40.75 23.69 -12.05
CA TRP A 1008 40.17 24.10 -13.31
C TRP A 1008 40.67 25.53 -13.55
N GLU A 1009 41.68 25.69 -14.39
CA GLU A 1009 42.09 27.00 -14.88
C GLU A 1009 40.83 27.67 -15.47
N GLU A 1010 40.30 28.67 -14.76
CA GLU A 1010 39.31 29.59 -15.30
C GLU A 1010 40.01 30.36 -16.42
N ASP A 1011 39.80 29.93 -17.67
CA ASP A 1011 40.03 30.77 -18.83
C ASP A 1011 39.05 31.96 -18.75
N ASP A 1012 39.47 33.02 -18.05
CA ASP A 1012 38.90 34.36 -18.17
C ASP A 1012 39.12 34.85 -19.61
N THR A 1013 38.19 34.51 -20.51
CA THR A 1013 37.98 35.30 -21.72
C THR A 1013 36.93 36.35 -21.43
N ASP A 1014 37.42 37.58 -21.31
CA ASP A 1014 36.68 38.84 -21.39
C ASP A 1014 35.57 38.79 -22.45
N ASP A 1015 34.32 39.07 -22.05
CA ASP A 1015 33.34 39.67 -22.96
C ASP A 1015 32.51 40.70 -22.18
N GLU A 1016 32.84 41.94 -22.46
CA GLU A 1016 32.22 43.18 -21.98
C GLU A 1016 30.74 43.29 -22.40
N ASP A 1017 29.94 43.86 -21.49
CA ASP A 1017 28.84 44.81 -21.73
C ASP A 1017 27.94 44.64 -22.98
N VAL A 1018 26.72 44.14 -22.76
CA VAL A 1018 25.53 44.75 -23.38
C VAL A 1018 24.43 44.94 -22.34
N ALA A 1019 24.24 46.21 -21.99
CA ALA A 1019 23.20 46.73 -21.13
C ALA A 1019 21.79 46.55 -21.72
N VAL A 1020 20.85 46.46 -20.78
CA VAL A 1020 19.40 46.56 -20.92
C VAL A 1020 19.01 47.90 -21.57
N ASP A 1021 18.16 47.87 -22.60
CA ASP A 1021 17.03 48.81 -22.73
C ASP A 1021 15.93 48.30 -23.71
N MET A 1022 14.69 48.30 -23.18
CA MET A 1022 13.36 47.94 -23.73
C MET A 1022 12.94 46.47 -23.85
#